data_AF-A0A940M358-F1
#
_entry.id   AF-A0A940M358-F1
#
_cell.length_a   1.000
_cell.length_b   1.000
_cell.length_c   1.000
_cell.angle_alpha   90.00
_cell.angle_beta   90.00
_cell.angle_gamma   90.00
#
_symmetry.space_group_name_H-M   'P 1'
#
loop_
_entity.id
_entity.type
_entity.pdbx_description
1 polymer ?
#
loop_
_entity_poly.entity_id
_entity_poly.type
_entity_poly.pdbx_seq_one_letter_code
_entity_poly.pdbx_strand_id
1 'polypeptide(L)'
;MDTDLKRTVTDAMWKQLATRLQVELPALKAIAEVESSGAGFLPAPDRRPKILFEGHIFHRLTAGRYSATHPNISYPKWDRRQYSGSLAGEWKRLDKAAALDPEAAMQSASWGAFQIMGFNYALCGSDTVGRFVECQAGGADGQLESFANLLSRPGSPLILPLRRKDWAKFASLYNGPGYRQNRYDEKMAAAYARHAAVAPVRGGRRAAVVRPPSVRALVAPGRPELAPLEMLELTATGTARKRGTRVSNVRPDAVDLRDWEFQPTVSAAPADVRYPPDVRPILDQGLTSACTGYALAVVIEYLLVRAGRHVEAISPHMIYSMARRYDEWAENDDGGAEADSGSSLRGALKGWLRHGASSARLWPKTEMPKPKAAASEDWWTDAIKRPLGAYYRIDPRSLRDMHVAIDQVGALYASGFTHSGWEDLLLDEAVPRPENPDDLPVIKRKTGNPDGGHAFAIVGYTRDGFIVHNSWGTAWGKGGLGVLRYSDWLENAMDCWVAQLGVVTAEHEAIADATSLRTDASGKGAVVSGNPILAAHELSPFIINMENNGRLSQRGQFRTQESDIDALLRIHLKEACRKWGVRANQAVDVAIYAHGGLNNEDAAAEAARLWVPKFYDEKIFPVFLMWETGAIKTVTNIIEDKIAPEEARAAGGWQKVKDNWKEWWNQRVEGIARPLGRPLWNEMKENAAKISANPGSGVRMLFDLYKAKGKEYGLPKIRLHLVGHSAGGILHSYLGTAAIAAGFDLRSVSLLAPAVRIDEFDRTLGKAVLKTGTKLLVAHLTDAAERADPTCKPYGHSLLYLVSRSFEDKKETPLLGLERDLVPARATMPWGAQMMAVASPGSGIARLPSATTLDGSSSRQAEATTHGGMDDDKALQRLVFDLISKA
;
A
#
# COMPACT_ATOMS: atom_id res chain seq x y z
N MET A 1 10.00 13.35 -36.82
CA MET A 1 10.05 14.64 -36.09
C MET A 1 11.07 14.50 -34.97
N ASP A 2 11.93 15.49 -34.87
CA ASP A 2 13.15 15.54 -34.06
C ASP A 2 12.81 15.88 -32.60
N THR A 3 13.31 15.11 -31.62
CA THR A 3 13.23 15.47 -30.19
C THR A 3 14.61 15.32 -29.57
N ASP A 4 15.43 16.33 -29.80
CA ASP A 4 16.68 16.56 -29.07
C ASP A 4 16.36 16.72 -27.58
N LEU A 5 16.90 15.85 -26.71
CA LEU A 5 16.72 15.95 -25.27
C LEU A 5 17.26 17.31 -24.81
N LYS A 6 16.38 18.18 -24.30
CA LYS A 6 16.77 19.50 -23.77
C LYS A 6 17.60 19.34 -22.49
N ARG A 7 18.91 19.15 -22.67
CA ARG A 7 19.92 19.01 -21.59
C ARG A 7 20.43 20.36 -21.08
N THR A 8 19.93 21.45 -21.63
CA THR A 8 20.20 22.82 -21.20
C THR A 8 18.91 23.44 -20.67
N VAL A 9 18.95 24.01 -19.46
CA VAL A 9 17.78 24.73 -18.93
C VAL A 9 17.57 25.99 -19.76
N THR A 10 16.45 26.08 -20.47
CA THR A 10 16.09 27.29 -21.21
C THR A 10 15.65 28.41 -20.24
N ASP A 11 15.79 29.67 -20.63
CA ASP A 11 15.30 30.78 -19.80
C ASP A 11 13.79 30.73 -19.53
N ALA A 12 13.01 30.09 -20.41
CA ALA A 12 11.58 29.85 -20.19
C ALA A 12 11.32 28.88 -19.04
N MET A 13 12.05 27.75 -18.98
CA MET A 13 11.96 26.75 -17.91
C MET A 13 12.33 27.37 -16.55
N TRP A 14 13.40 28.17 -16.55
CA TRP A 14 13.83 28.94 -15.38
C TRP A 14 12.73 29.89 -14.86
N LYS A 15 12.09 30.66 -15.75
CA LYS A 15 10.99 31.57 -15.39
C LYS A 15 9.76 30.83 -14.89
N GLN A 16 9.43 29.69 -15.51
CA GLN A 16 8.30 28.86 -15.10
C GLN A 16 8.51 28.29 -13.69
N LEU A 17 9.72 27.78 -13.40
CA LEU A 17 10.06 27.28 -12.08
C LEU A 17 10.02 28.38 -11.01
N ALA A 18 10.60 29.55 -11.30
CA ALA A 18 10.57 30.72 -10.43
C ALA A 18 9.14 31.14 -10.06
N THR A 19 8.25 31.16 -11.06
CA THR A 19 6.83 31.50 -10.88
C THR A 19 6.12 30.46 -10.01
N ARG A 20 6.30 29.16 -10.32
CA ARG A 20 5.69 28.06 -9.56
C ARG A 20 6.12 28.07 -8.09
N LEU A 21 7.41 28.29 -7.83
CA LEU A 21 7.95 28.29 -6.48
C LEU A 21 7.77 29.63 -5.75
N GLN A 22 7.31 30.68 -6.43
CA GLN A 22 7.29 32.07 -5.93
C GLN A 22 8.65 32.50 -5.37
N VAL A 23 9.72 32.16 -6.09
CA VAL A 23 11.12 32.49 -5.76
C VAL A 23 11.67 33.36 -6.89
N GLU A 24 12.52 34.32 -6.56
CA GLU A 24 13.18 35.15 -7.57
C GLU A 24 14.08 34.28 -8.48
N LEU A 25 13.98 34.47 -9.80
CA LEU A 25 14.79 33.72 -10.76
C LEU A 25 16.31 33.78 -10.47
N PRO A 26 16.90 34.95 -10.13
CA PRO A 26 18.29 35.03 -9.70
C PRO A 26 18.66 34.10 -8.53
N ALA A 27 17.72 33.82 -7.62
CA ALA A 27 17.98 32.94 -6.48
C ALA A 27 18.06 31.47 -6.90
N LEU A 28 17.24 31.03 -7.86
CA LEU A 28 17.33 29.67 -8.41
C LEU A 28 18.61 29.46 -9.23
N LYS A 29 19.01 30.46 -10.04
CA LYS A 29 20.27 30.42 -10.80
C LYS A 29 21.49 30.44 -9.88
N ALA A 30 21.43 31.17 -8.76
CA ALA A 30 22.50 31.21 -7.75
C ALA A 30 22.76 29.83 -7.12
N ILE A 31 21.71 29.07 -6.79
CA ILE A 31 21.88 27.72 -6.24
C ILE A 31 22.53 26.79 -7.26
N ALA A 32 22.01 26.73 -8.49
CA ALA A 32 22.60 25.87 -9.52
C ALA A 32 24.07 26.24 -9.83
N GLU A 33 24.42 27.52 -9.79
CA GLU A 33 25.81 27.98 -9.94
C GLU A 33 26.71 27.49 -8.81
N VAL A 34 26.27 27.64 -7.56
CA VAL A 34 27.09 27.23 -6.40
C VAL A 34 27.20 25.72 -6.29
N GLU A 35 26.15 24.97 -6.61
CA GLU A 35 26.12 23.52 -6.48
C GLU A 35 26.81 22.80 -7.64
N SER A 36 26.70 23.30 -8.88
CA SER A 36 27.23 22.57 -10.05
C SER A 36 27.88 23.45 -11.13
N SER A 37 28.14 24.72 -10.83
CA SER A 37 28.54 25.74 -11.82
C SER A 37 27.50 25.92 -12.92
N GLY A 38 26.22 25.68 -12.61
CA GLY A 38 25.06 25.90 -13.49
C GLY A 38 24.81 24.80 -14.53
N ALA A 39 25.66 23.78 -14.63
CA ALA A 39 25.52 22.66 -15.56
C ALA A 39 25.23 21.36 -14.81
N GLY A 40 24.14 20.67 -15.17
CA GLY A 40 23.71 19.42 -14.55
C GLY A 40 24.25 18.14 -15.18
N PHE A 41 24.97 18.25 -16.30
CA PHE A 41 25.49 17.13 -17.09
C PHE A 41 26.99 17.30 -17.37
N LEU A 42 27.67 16.20 -17.66
CA LEU A 42 29.04 16.17 -18.15
C LEU A 42 29.13 16.68 -19.61
N PRO A 43 30.26 17.26 -20.03
CA PRO A 43 30.49 17.62 -21.43
C PRO A 43 30.37 16.42 -22.37
N ALA A 44 30.10 16.68 -23.65
CA ALA A 44 30.13 15.63 -24.69
C ALA A 44 31.53 14.98 -24.78
N PRO A 45 31.61 13.67 -25.07
CA PRO A 45 30.53 12.77 -25.50
C PRO A 45 29.74 12.10 -24.36
N ASP A 46 30.25 12.10 -23.12
CA ASP A 46 29.74 11.33 -21.98
C ASP A 46 28.29 11.70 -21.59
N ARG A 47 27.99 13.01 -21.46
CA ARG A 47 26.62 13.53 -21.29
C ARG A 47 25.82 12.97 -20.10
N ARG A 48 26.39 12.16 -19.19
CA ARG A 48 25.76 11.68 -17.94
C ARG A 48 25.53 12.82 -16.94
N PRO A 49 24.60 12.69 -15.96
CA PRO A 49 24.42 13.71 -14.94
C PRO A 49 25.72 13.90 -14.12
N LYS A 50 25.96 15.13 -13.66
CA LYS A 50 27.04 15.37 -12.70
C LYS A 50 26.71 14.69 -11.38
N ILE A 51 27.67 13.96 -10.83
CA ILE A 51 27.55 13.31 -9.53
C ILE A 51 28.73 13.62 -8.61
N LEU A 52 28.51 13.43 -7.32
CA LEU A 52 29.57 13.28 -6.32
C LEU A 52 29.22 12.08 -5.42
N PHE A 53 30.12 11.11 -5.29
CA PHE A 53 29.85 9.90 -4.51
C PHE A 53 30.42 10.01 -3.07
N GLU A 54 29.54 9.81 -2.09
CA GLU A 54 29.82 9.94 -0.66
C GLU A 54 30.04 8.58 0.01
N GLY A 55 31.29 8.12 0.04
CA GLY A 55 31.65 6.80 0.60
C GLY A 55 31.34 6.63 2.10
N HIS A 56 31.23 7.75 2.83
CA HIS A 56 30.81 7.74 4.23
C HIS A 56 29.29 7.60 4.43
N ILE A 57 28.50 8.07 3.46
CA ILE A 57 27.06 7.81 3.41
C ILE A 57 26.83 6.34 2.99
N PHE A 58 27.62 5.84 2.04
CA PHE A 58 27.58 4.44 1.63
C PHE A 58 27.92 3.49 2.78
N HIS A 59 28.94 3.83 3.59
CA HIS A 59 29.23 3.13 4.84
C HIS A 59 28.03 3.10 5.79
N ARG A 60 27.37 4.25 6.00
CA ARG A 60 26.21 4.34 6.90
C ARG A 60 25.03 3.51 6.40
N LEU A 61 24.70 3.58 5.11
CA LEU A 61 23.57 2.86 4.52
C LEU A 61 23.81 1.34 4.45
N THR A 62 25.07 0.91 4.36
CA THR A 62 25.44 -0.52 4.34
C THR A 62 25.85 -1.05 5.71
N ALA A 63 25.65 -0.27 6.78
CA ALA A 63 26.09 -0.58 8.15
C ALA A 63 27.57 -1.02 8.24
N GLY A 64 28.43 -0.45 7.39
CA GLY A 64 29.87 -0.73 7.35
C GLY A 64 30.27 -2.08 6.76
N ARG A 65 29.33 -2.85 6.20
CA ARG A 65 29.54 -4.20 5.64
C ARG A 65 30.75 -4.30 4.69
N TYR A 66 31.04 -3.24 3.94
CA TYR A 66 32.09 -3.21 2.93
C TYR A 66 33.37 -2.48 3.33
N SER A 67 33.49 -1.97 4.56
CA SER A 67 34.64 -1.14 4.95
C SER A 67 35.97 -1.90 5.03
N ALA A 68 35.94 -3.19 5.37
CA ALA A 68 37.14 -4.02 5.40
C ALA A 68 37.63 -4.41 4.00
N THR A 69 36.71 -4.70 3.08
CA THR A 69 37.03 -5.20 1.73
C THR A 69 37.22 -4.08 0.71
N HIS A 70 36.55 -2.93 0.90
CA HIS A 70 36.55 -1.79 -0.02
C HIS A 70 36.72 -0.45 0.72
N PRO A 71 37.85 -0.21 1.42
CA PRO A 71 38.05 0.96 2.29
C PRO A 71 38.04 2.31 1.55
N ASN A 72 38.24 2.32 0.23
CA ASN A 72 38.18 3.54 -0.60
C ASN A 72 36.75 3.86 -1.10
N ILE A 73 35.80 2.95 -0.87
CA ILE A 73 34.39 3.07 -1.27
C ILE A 73 33.48 3.18 -0.04
N SER A 74 33.83 2.51 1.08
CA SER A 74 33.06 2.51 2.32
C SER A 74 33.95 2.85 3.52
N TYR A 75 33.76 4.04 4.12
CA TYR A 75 34.56 4.51 5.26
C TYR A 75 33.73 5.32 6.27
N PRO A 76 33.96 5.22 7.60
CA PRO A 76 33.03 5.72 8.61
C PRO A 76 32.97 7.25 8.79
N LYS A 77 33.99 7.98 8.35
CA LYS A 77 34.09 9.45 8.53
C LYS A 77 34.36 10.12 7.21
N TRP A 78 33.75 11.29 6.99
CA TRP A 78 34.02 12.09 5.81
C TRP A 78 35.53 12.38 5.68
N ASP A 79 36.09 12.07 4.52
CA ASP A 79 37.51 12.28 4.21
C ASP A 79 37.67 12.80 2.77
N ARG A 80 38.12 14.06 2.66
CA ARG A 80 38.35 14.73 1.37
C ARG A 80 39.36 13.99 0.48
N ARG A 81 40.28 13.21 1.05
CA ARG A 81 41.32 12.49 0.29
C ARG A 81 40.77 11.32 -0.52
N GLN A 82 39.55 10.88 -0.20
CA GLN A 82 38.90 9.73 -0.84
C GLN A 82 38.18 10.09 -2.15
N TYR A 83 37.98 11.38 -2.43
CA TYR A 83 37.36 11.82 -3.69
C TYR A 83 38.37 11.75 -4.84
N SER A 84 37.88 11.35 -6.01
CA SER A 84 38.71 11.13 -7.19
C SER A 84 39.29 12.41 -7.81
N GLY A 85 38.77 13.59 -7.42
CA GLY A 85 39.18 14.88 -7.99
C GLY A 85 38.74 15.11 -9.45
N SER A 86 37.98 14.19 -10.05
CA SER A 86 37.49 14.32 -11.43
C SER A 86 36.09 13.72 -11.59
N LEU A 87 35.27 14.31 -12.46
CA LEU A 87 33.89 13.85 -12.67
C LEU A 87 33.80 12.40 -13.18
N ALA A 88 34.71 12.00 -14.09
CA ALA A 88 34.79 10.62 -14.56
C ALA A 88 35.28 9.64 -13.47
N GLY A 89 36.11 10.11 -12.54
CA GLY A 89 36.56 9.32 -11.40
C GLY A 89 35.46 9.05 -10.38
N GLU A 90 34.54 10.00 -10.18
CA GLU A 90 33.38 9.79 -9.29
C GLU A 90 32.41 8.75 -9.84
N TRP A 91 32.19 8.73 -11.16
CA TRP A 91 31.43 7.66 -11.81
C TRP A 91 32.06 6.28 -11.60
N LYS A 92 33.38 6.16 -11.75
CA LYS A 92 34.08 4.89 -11.44
C LYS A 92 33.96 4.47 -9.98
N ARG A 93 33.87 5.41 -9.04
CA ARG A 93 33.65 5.11 -7.62
C ARG A 93 32.22 4.65 -7.37
N LEU A 94 31.24 5.32 -8.00
CA LEU A 94 29.84 4.92 -7.95
C LEU A 94 29.63 3.53 -8.56
N ASP A 95 30.22 3.22 -9.72
CA ASP A 95 30.12 1.91 -10.38
C ASP A 95 30.66 0.78 -9.48
N LYS A 96 31.77 1.03 -8.78
CA LYS A 96 32.34 0.10 -7.80
C LYS A 96 31.45 -0.10 -6.59
N ALA A 97 30.80 0.95 -6.10
CA ALA A 97 29.83 0.86 -5.02
C ALA A 97 28.56 0.11 -5.45
N ALA A 98 28.07 0.38 -6.66
CA ALA A 98 26.87 -0.23 -7.21
C ALA A 98 27.03 -1.73 -7.49
N ALA A 99 28.25 -2.18 -7.80
CA ALA A 99 28.58 -3.60 -7.90
C ALA A 99 28.46 -4.34 -6.55
N LEU A 100 28.51 -3.62 -5.42
CA LEU A 100 28.37 -4.17 -4.07
C LEU A 100 26.93 -4.05 -3.55
N ASP A 101 26.34 -2.87 -3.69
CA ASP A 101 24.98 -2.54 -3.25
C ASP A 101 24.44 -1.36 -4.09
N PRO A 102 23.64 -1.62 -5.13
CA PRO A 102 23.23 -0.60 -6.11
C PRO A 102 22.32 0.47 -5.52
N GLU A 103 21.41 0.10 -4.62
CA GLU A 103 20.49 1.06 -4.00
C GLU A 103 21.23 1.99 -3.05
N ALA A 104 22.05 1.43 -2.15
CA ALA A 104 22.87 2.24 -1.25
C ALA A 104 23.85 3.12 -2.03
N ALA A 105 24.40 2.65 -3.16
CA ALA A 105 25.31 3.43 -4.01
C ALA A 105 24.59 4.66 -4.59
N MET A 106 23.42 4.48 -5.20
CA MET A 106 22.63 5.58 -5.77
C MET A 106 22.18 6.58 -4.70
N GLN A 107 21.77 6.10 -3.53
CA GLN A 107 21.39 6.95 -2.40
C GLN A 107 22.57 7.76 -1.84
N SER A 108 23.79 7.23 -1.96
CA SER A 108 25.02 7.83 -1.46
C SER A 108 25.68 8.82 -2.43
N ALA A 109 25.08 9.11 -3.58
CA ALA A 109 25.58 10.14 -4.49
C ALA A 109 24.67 11.36 -4.53
N SER A 110 25.23 12.55 -4.75
CA SER A 110 24.49 13.74 -5.18
C SER A 110 24.35 13.77 -6.69
N TRP A 111 23.25 14.34 -7.20
CA TRP A 111 22.90 14.23 -8.62
C TRP A 111 22.47 15.55 -9.25
N GLY A 112 22.95 15.80 -10.48
CA GLY A 112 22.45 16.83 -11.38
C GLY A 112 22.83 18.27 -10.99
N ALA A 113 22.13 19.25 -11.59
CA ALA A 113 22.44 20.68 -11.47
C ALA A 113 22.33 21.25 -10.06
N PHE A 114 21.53 20.60 -9.20
CA PHE A 114 21.28 21.04 -7.83
C PHE A 114 22.00 20.15 -6.80
N GLN A 115 22.76 19.15 -7.25
CA GLN A 115 23.48 18.19 -6.40
C GLN A 115 22.62 17.63 -5.26
N ILE A 116 21.39 17.22 -5.58
CA ILE A 116 20.49 16.62 -4.58
C ILE A 116 20.98 15.22 -4.23
N MET A 117 21.17 14.94 -2.93
CA MET A 117 21.55 13.60 -2.46
C MET A 117 20.48 12.56 -2.78
N GLY A 118 20.92 11.39 -3.27
CA GLY A 118 20.05 10.30 -3.70
C GLY A 118 19.14 9.76 -2.59
N PHE A 119 19.57 9.76 -1.34
CA PHE A 119 18.72 9.37 -0.21
C PHE A 119 17.49 10.29 -0.02
N ASN A 120 17.44 11.46 -0.69
CA ASN A 120 16.28 12.35 -0.70
C ASN A 120 15.29 12.03 -1.85
N TYR A 121 15.44 10.89 -2.57
CA TYR A 121 14.62 10.55 -3.74
C TYR A 121 13.11 10.69 -3.49
N ALA A 122 12.62 10.24 -2.33
CA ALA A 122 11.22 10.34 -1.95
C ALA A 122 10.76 11.80 -1.79
N LEU A 123 11.62 12.67 -1.25
CA LEU A 123 11.33 14.10 -1.09
C LEU A 123 11.29 14.85 -2.43
N CYS A 124 11.91 14.29 -3.46
CA CYS A 124 11.90 14.80 -4.84
C CYS A 124 10.67 14.31 -5.64
N GLY A 125 9.79 13.52 -5.03
CA GLY A 125 8.60 12.96 -5.68
C GLY A 125 8.87 11.71 -6.51
N SER A 126 9.94 10.97 -6.22
CA SER A 126 10.26 9.67 -6.84
C SER A 126 9.97 8.53 -5.86
N ASP A 127 9.38 7.44 -6.34
CA ASP A 127 9.03 6.29 -5.49
C ASP A 127 10.24 5.39 -5.14
N THR A 128 11.31 5.46 -5.94
CA THR A 128 12.57 4.75 -5.73
C THR A 128 13.77 5.64 -6.04
N VAL A 129 14.95 5.30 -5.50
CA VAL A 129 16.18 6.01 -5.84
C VAL A 129 16.55 5.83 -7.32
N GLY A 130 16.26 4.67 -7.91
CA GLY A 130 16.43 4.43 -9.34
C GLY A 130 15.61 5.41 -10.18
N ARG A 131 14.32 5.59 -9.85
CA ARG A 131 13.46 6.55 -10.53
C ARG A 131 13.96 7.99 -10.38
N PHE A 132 14.48 8.34 -9.21
CA PHE A 132 15.13 9.64 -9.01
C PHE A 132 16.36 9.80 -9.92
N VAL A 133 17.25 8.81 -9.98
CA VAL A 133 18.43 8.85 -10.87
C VAL A 133 18.03 8.97 -12.35
N GLU A 134 16.99 8.26 -12.78
CA GLU A 134 16.41 8.42 -14.12
C GLU A 134 15.93 9.83 -14.38
N CYS A 135 15.19 10.45 -13.44
CA CYS A 135 14.76 11.84 -13.55
C CYS A 135 15.97 12.79 -13.67
N GLN A 136 17.05 12.52 -12.93
CA GLN A 136 18.28 13.31 -13.01
C GLN A 136 19.02 13.10 -14.35
N ALA A 137 18.96 11.91 -14.95
CA ALA A 137 19.59 11.57 -16.23
C ALA A 137 18.74 11.95 -17.46
N GLY A 138 17.42 12.02 -17.30
CA GLY A 138 16.44 12.17 -18.38
C GLY A 138 16.43 13.55 -19.03
N GLY A 139 16.94 14.60 -18.36
CA GLY A 139 17.06 15.93 -18.94
C GLY A 139 17.07 17.04 -17.91
N ALA A 140 17.23 18.28 -18.37
CA ALA A 140 17.22 19.44 -17.49
C ALA A 140 15.85 19.65 -16.81
N ASP A 141 14.76 19.26 -17.49
CA ASP A 141 13.40 19.29 -16.95
C ASP A 141 13.25 18.39 -15.71
N GLY A 142 13.77 17.15 -15.76
CA GLY A 142 13.70 16.21 -14.65
C GLY A 142 14.48 16.70 -13.43
N GLN A 143 15.67 17.28 -13.63
CA GLN A 143 16.46 17.86 -12.54
C GLN A 143 15.75 19.06 -11.89
N LEU A 144 15.07 19.90 -12.67
CA LEU A 144 14.28 21.02 -12.16
C LEU A 144 13.04 20.56 -11.41
N GLU A 145 12.38 19.51 -11.88
CA GLU A 145 11.18 18.96 -11.26
C GLU A 145 11.52 18.32 -9.90
N SER A 146 12.57 17.51 -9.83
CA SER A 146 13.08 16.96 -8.56
C SER A 146 13.39 18.05 -7.55
N PHE A 147 14.07 19.12 -7.99
CA PHE A 147 14.40 20.26 -7.14
C PHE A 147 13.16 21.04 -6.71
N ALA A 148 12.19 21.22 -7.62
CA ALA A 148 10.93 21.87 -7.30
C ALA A 148 10.17 21.10 -6.23
N ASN A 149 10.01 19.79 -6.40
CA ASN A 149 9.31 18.93 -5.45
C ASN A 149 9.98 18.97 -4.08
N LEU A 150 11.31 18.90 -4.04
CA LEU A 150 12.09 19.06 -2.81
C LEU A 150 11.78 20.40 -2.12
N LEU A 151 11.69 21.49 -2.86
CA LEU A 151 11.40 22.81 -2.28
C LEU A 151 9.91 23.02 -1.94
N SER A 152 8.97 22.63 -2.80
CA SER A 152 7.55 22.92 -2.66
C SER A 152 6.75 21.85 -1.93
N ARG A 153 7.37 20.75 -1.49
CA ARG A 153 6.68 19.75 -0.66
C ARG A 153 6.06 20.41 0.58
N PRO A 154 4.86 19.96 1.00
CA PRO A 154 4.25 20.43 2.24
C PRO A 154 5.24 20.32 3.41
N GLY A 155 5.41 21.41 4.17
CA GLY A 155 6.34 21.47 5.30
C GLY A 155 7.83 21.62 4.95
N SER A 156 8.21 21.83 3.69
CA SER A 156 9.63 21.99 3.33
C SER A 156 10.29 23.16 4.10
N PRO A 157 11.37 22.91 4.87
CA PRO A 157 12.07 23.98 5.59
C PRO A 157 12.92 24.84 4.65
N LEU A 158 13.05 24.47 3.37
CA LEU A 158 13.95 25.09 2.40
C LEU A 158 13.32 26.27 1.66
N ILE A 159 12.00 26.23 1.40
CA ILE A 159 11.35 27.23 0.54
C ILE A 159 11.28 28.61 1.17
N LEU A 160 10.99 28.71 2.47
CA LEU A 160 10.87 30.00 3.16
C LEU A 160 12.22 30.74 3.28
N PRO A 161 13.32 30.10 3.72
CA PRO A 161 14.64 30.71 3.68
C PRO A 161 15.03 31.18 2.27
N LEU A 162 14.75 30.37 1.24
CA LEU A 162 15.06 30.73 -0.13
C LEU A 162 14.26 31.96 -0.62
N ARG A 163 12.95 32.00 -0.35
CA ARG A 163 12.09 33.16 -0.66
C ARG A 163 12.54 34.44 0.06
N ARG A 164 13.04 34.29 1.29
CA ARG A 164 13.57 35.40 2.10
C ARG A 164 15.01 35.75 1.79
N LYS A 165 15.69 34.99 0.92
CA LYS A 165 17.13 35.11 0.61
C LYS A 165 18.00 34.99 1.88
N ASP A 166 17.55 34.19 2.84
CA ASP A 166 18.32 33.82 4.01
C ASP A 166 19.29 32.70 3.63
N TRP A 167 20.41 33.11 3.01
CA TRP A 167 21.42 32.19 2.46
C TRP A 167 22.09 31.35 3.53
N ALA A 168 22.28 31.88 4.74
CA ALA A 168 22.85 31.14 5.85
C ALA A 168 21.91 30.03 6.33
N LYS A 169 20.62 30.34 6.53
CA LYS A 169 19.64 29.33 6.91
C LYS A 169 19.42 28.31 5.80
N PHE A 170 19.29 28.75 4.55
CA PHE A 170 19.15 27.87 3.39
C PHE A 170 20.35 26.92 3.26
N ALA A 171 21.58 27.45 3.25
CA ALA A 171 22.79 26.63 3.14
C ALA A 171 22.95 25.67 4.33
N SER A 172 22.58 26.08 5.55
CA SER A 172 22.63 25.17 6.72
C SER A 172 21.70 23.97 6.60
N LEU A 173 20.53 24.16 5.96
CA LEU A 173 19.53 23.11 5.78
C LEU A 173 19.82 22.26 4.54
N TYR A 174 20.40 22.86 3.49
CA TYR A 174 20.65 22.21 2.21
C TYR A 174 22.01 21.50 2.16
N ASN A 175 23.07 22.17 2.63
CA ASN A 175 24.46 21.69 2.61
C ASN A 175 24.93 21.11 3.97
N GLY A 176 24.09 21.21 5.01
CA GLY A 176 24.36 20.67 6.34
C GLY A 176 25.26 21.54 7.23
N PRO A 177 25.65 21.04 8.41
CA PRO A 177 26.32 21.85 9.46
C PRO A 177 27.69 22.39 9.05
N GLY A 178 28.35 21.77 8.05
CA GLY A 178 29.63 22.21 7.50
C GLY A 178 29.56 23.39 6.52
N TYR A 179 28.37 23.94 6.24
CA TYR A 179 28.18 24.93 5.16
C TYR A 179 29.08 26.16 5.29
N ARG A 180 29.33 26.65 6.51
CA ARG A 180 30.19 27.82 6.78
C ARG A 180 31.66 27.59 6.42
N GLN A 181 32.16 26.37 6.67
CA GLN A 181 33.55 26.02 6.36
C GLN A 181 33.82 26.08 4.86
N ASN A 182 32.79 25.79 4.05
CA ASN A 182 32.84 25.83 2.59
C ASN A 182 32.27 27.13 1.99
N ARG A 183 31.87 28.09 2.84
CA ARG A 183 31.32 29.41 2.49
C ARG A 183 30.14 29.35 1.50
N TYR A 184 29.27 28.35 1.65
CA TYR A 184 28.13 28.15 0.72
C TYR A 184 27.16 29.34 0.73
N ASP A 185 26.88 29.88 1.91
CA ASP A 185 26.04 31.06 2.13
C ASP A 185 26.58 32.31 1.41
N GLU A 186 27.87 32.61 1.59
CA GLU A 186 28.51 33.76 0.94
C GLU A 186 28.58 33.59 -0.58
N LYS A 187 28.87 32.37 -1.07
CA LYS A 187 28.88 32.06 -2.51
C LYS A 187 27.50 32.22 -3.13
N MET A 188 26.44 31.74 -2.47
CA MET A 188 25.06 31.87 -2.94
C MET A 188 24.62 33.34 -2.95
N ALA A 189 24.97 34.12 -1.93
CA ALA A 189 24.69 35.55 -1.89
C ALA A 189 25.39 36.31 -3.04
N ALA A 190 26.66 36.01 -3.29
CA ALA A 190 27.44 36.61 -4.37
C ALA A 190 26.92 36.22 -5.76
N ALA A 191 26.54 34.95 -5.96
CA ALA A 191 25.94 34.48 -7.21
C ALA A 191 24.58 35.14 -7.45
N TYR A 192 23.74 35.26 -6.42
CA TYR A 192 22.46 35.97 -6.50
C TYR A 192 22.66 37.42 -6.94
N ALA A 193 23.62 38.16 -6.34
CA ALA A 193 23.89 39.55 -6.72
C ALA A 193 24.28 39.68 -8.20
N ARG A 194 25.08 38.75 -8.73
CA ARG A 194 25.44 38.71 -10.16
C ARG A 194 24.22 38.47 -11.05
N HIS A 195 23.38 37.49 -10.72
CA HIS A 195 22.18 37.19 -11.52
C HIS A 195 21.10 38.28 -11.41
N ALA A 196 21.01 38.97 -10.27
CA ALA A 196 20.02 40.03 -10.03
C ALA A 196 20.36 41.32 -10.80
N ALA A 197 21.65 41.63 -11.00
CA ALA A 197 22.10 42.80 -11.76
C ALA A 197 21.78 42.73 -13.27
N VAL A 198 21.43 41.54 -13.79
CA VAL A 198 21.18 41.28 -15.23
C VAL A 198 19.68 41.27 -15.58
N ALA A 199 18.77 41.37 -14.60
CA ALA A 199 17.31 41.30 -14.82
C ALA A 199 16.66 42.70 -14.98
N PRO A 200 15.80 42.95 -16.00
CA PRO A 200 15.15 44.25 -16.16
C PRO A 200 14.00 44.44 -15.15
N VAL A 201 13.98 45.60 -14.49
CA VAL A 201 13.01 46.00 -13.47
C VAL A 201 11.64 46.30 -14.11
N ARG A 202 10.55 45.69 -13.61
CA ARG A 202 9.17 46.18 -13.83
C ARG A 202 8.40 46.21 -12.51
N GLY A 203 7.78 47.37 -12.27
CA GLY A 203 7.17 47.79 -11.00
C GLY A 203 5.92 47.00 -10.57
N GLY A 204 5.71 46.97 -9.25
CA GLY A 204 4.69 46.17 -8.60
C GLY A 204 3.29 46.78 -8.56
N ARG A 205 2.31 45.91 -8.31
CA ARG A 205 1.00 46.24 -7.73
C ARG A 205 0.56 45.10 -6.79
N ARG A 206 0.15 45.46 -5.58
CA ARG A 206 -0.47 44.57 -4.58
C ARG A 206 -1.92 44.25 -5.00
N ALA A 207 -2.35 43.01 -4.82
CA ALA A 207 -3.76 42.60 -4.90
C ALA A 207 -4.23 42.02 -3.54
N ALA A 208 -5.51 42.24 -3.26
CA ALA A 208 -6.15 42.25 -1.95
C ALA A 208 -6.56 40.87 -1.40
N VAL A 209 -6.76 40.82 -0.07
CA VAL A 209 -7.25 39.67 0.71
C VAL A 209 -8.77 39.66 0.72
N VAL A 210 -9.38 38.52 0.40
CA VAL A 210 -10.83 38.26 0.55
C VAL A 210 -11.04 37.29 1.71
N ARG A 211 -11.99 37.60 2.60
CA ARG A 211 -12.42 36.77 3.75
C ARG A 211 -13.75 36.07 3.41
N PRO A 212 -13.99 34.80 3.82
CA PRO A 212 -15.32 34.20 3.82
C PRO A 212 -16.04 34.32 5.18
N PRO A 213 -17.39 34.21 5.22
CA PRO A 213 -18.21 34.50 6.40
C PRO A 213 -18.44 33.29 7.32
N SER A 214 -18.84 33.58 8.55
CA SER A 214 -19.22 32.64 9.61
C SER A 214 -20.59 31.98 9.37
N VAL A 215 -20.75 30.70 9.72
CA VAL A 215 -22.05 30.02 9.77
C VAL A 215 -22.33 29.49 11.18
N ARG A 216 -23.53 29.84 11.66
CA ARG A 216 -24.15 29.47 12.94
C ARG A 216 -24.58 28.00 12.99
N ALA A 217 -24.72 27.54 14.23
CA ALA A 217 -25.20 26.24 14.68
C ALA A 217 -26.58 25.81 14.13
N LEU A 218 -26.72 24.51 13.90
CA LEU A 218 -27.99 23.78 13.78
C LEU A 218 -27.84 22.46 14.55
N VAL A 219 -28.57 22.34 15.67
CA VAL A 219 -28.85 21.06 16.32
C VAL A 219 -30.22 20.58 15.84
N ALA A 220 -30.35 19.31 15.48
CA ALA A 220 -31.62 18.70 15.09
C ALA A 220 -32.04 17.64 16.14
N PRO A 221 -33.34 17.54 16.50
CA PRO A 221 -33.86 16.65 17.54
C PRO A 221 -34.53 15.37 16.98
N GLY A 222 -34.58 14.30 17.79
CA GLY A 222 -35.67 13.32 17.75
C GLY A 222 -35.31 11.82 17.84
N ARG A 223 -35.96 11.15 18.82
CA ARG A 223 -36.22 9.70 19.05
C ARG A 223 -35.22 8.92 19.94
N PRO A 224 -35.66 7.79 20.55
CA PRO A 224 -36.74 7.60 21.53
C PRO A 224 -36.18 7.04 22.87
N GLU A 225 -36.99 7.04 23.93
CA GLU A 225 -36.61 6.58 25.28
C GLU A 225 -36.45 5.05 25.42
N LEU A 226 -35.33 4.71 26.08
CA LEU A 226 -35.08 3.67 27.10
C LEU A 226 -35.06 2.17 26.78
N ALA A 227 -33.96 1.53 27.23
CA ALA A 227 -34.00 0.40 28.16
C ALA A 227 -32.79 0.50 29.15
N PRO A 228 -32.90 0.01 30.40
CA PRO A 228 -32.00 0.37 31.50
C PRO A 228 -30.60 -0.26 31.43
N LEU A 229 -29.62 0.50 31.92
CA LEU A 229 -28.25 0.09 32.23
C LEU A 229 -28.23 -0.98 33.35
N GLU A 230 -28.37 -2.26 33.00
CA GLU A 230 -28.14 -3.38 33.95
C GLU A 230 -27.18 -4.46 33.43
N MET A 231 -26.54 -4.26 32.28
CA MET A 231 -25.64 -5.26 31.67
C MET A 231 -24.14 -4.88 31.71
N LEU A 232 -23.73 -3.99 32.62
CA LEU A 232 -22.32 -3.62 32.83
C LEU A 232 -21.73 -4.09 34.17
N GLU A 233 -22.51 -4.70 35.05
CA GLU A 233 -22.00 -5.15 36.37
C GLU A 233 -21.24 -6.49 36.34
N LEU A 234 -21.29 -7.23 35.24
CA LEU A 234 -20.65 -8.56 35.15
C LEU A 234 -19.14 -8.55 34.87
N THR A 235 -18.51 -7.37 34.76
CA THR A 235 -17.04 -7.24 34.68
C THR A 235 -16.41 -6.53 35.88
N ALA A 236 -17.22 -6.06 36.85
CA ALA A 236 -16.75 -5.21 37.94
C ALA A 236 -16.43 -5.95 39.26
N THR A 237 -16.73 -7.25 39.39
CA THR A 237 -16.40 -8.01 40.61
C THR A 237 -15.08 -8.77 40.47
N GLY A 238 -13.98 -8.03 40.49
CA GLY A 238 -12.63 -8.59 40.57
C GLY A 238 -12.22 -8.84 42.01
N THR A 239 -12.27 -10.09 42.48
CA THR A 239 -11.53 -10.52 43.68
C THR A 239 -10.03 -10.33 43.45
N ALA A 240 -9.33 -9.77 44.45
CA ALA A 240 -7.89 -9.54 44.45
C ALA A 240 -7.10 -10.77 43.97
N ARG A 241 -6.39 -10.63 42.84
CA ARG A 241 -5.49 -11.66 42.31
C ARG A 241 -4.03 -11.21 42.41
N LYS A 242 -3.19 -12.15 42.86
CA LYS A 242 -1.76 -12.00 43.14
C LYS A 242 -0.96 -11.43 41.95
N ARG A 243 0.05 -10.62 42.29
CA ARG A 243 1.06 -10.00 41.40
C ARG A 243 1.71 -11.02 40.45
N GLY A 244 1.23 -11.10 39.22
CA GLY A 244 1.97 -11.66 38.09
C GLY A 244 2.59 -10.52 37.28
N THR A 245 3.75 -10.75 36.68
CA THR A 245 4.45 -9.77 35.83
C THR A 245 3.60 -9.48 34.59
N ARG A 246 3.16 -8.23 34.42
CA ARG A 246 2.37 -7.78 33.24
C ARG A 246 3.25 -7.73 32.00
N VAL A 247 2.63 -7.86 30.82
CA VAL A 247 3.35 -7.83 29.54
C VAL A 247 3.31 -6.42 28.94
N SER A 248 4.47 -5.76 28.92
CA SER A 248 4.70 -4.43 28.33
C SER A 248 5.67 -4.55 27.16
N ASN A 249 5.17 -4.76 25.95
CA ASN A 249 5.96 -5.07 24.75
C ASN A 249 5.59 -4.25 23.50
N VAL A 250 5.04 -3.03 23.64
CA VAL A 250 4.93 -2.14 22.46
C VAL A 250 6.32 -1.87 21.90
N ARG A 251 6.42 -1.86 20.57
CA ARG A 251 7.66 -1.60 19.83
C ARG A 251 7.68 -0.17 19.32
N PRO A 252 8.84 0.50 19.29
CA PRO A 252 8.95 1.81 18.65
C PRO A 252 8.54 1.72 17.18
N ASP A 253 7.84 2.73 16.68
CA ASP A 253 7.54 2.84 15.26
C ASP A 253 8.85 2.94 14.47
N ALA A 254 9.02 2.15 13.40
CA ALA A 254 10.18 2.33 12.52
C ALA A 254 10.13 3.73 11.88
N VAL A 255 11.26 4.31 11.51
CA VAL A 255 11.25 5.65 10.90
C VAL A 255 10.57 5.59 9.53
N ASP A 256 9.43 6.26 9.38
CA ASP A 256 8.75 6.45 8.09
C ASP A 256 8.66 7.95 7.80
N LEU A 257 9.38 8.40 6.78
CA LEU A 257 9.44 9.82 6.40
C LEU A 257 8.14 10.33 5.76
N ARG A 258 7.16 9.45 5.50
CA ARG A 258 5.82 9.80 5.02
C ARG A 258 4.87 10.15 6.16
N ASP A 259 5.24 9.88 7.41
CA ASP A 259 4.46 10.30 8.57
C ASP A 259 4.25 11.82 8.53
N TRP A 260 2.99 12.25 8.59
CA TRP A 260 2.70 13.68 8.63
C TRP A 260 2.95 14.20 10.05
N GLU A 261 3.84 15.19 10.18
CA GLU A 261 4.05 15.86 11.46
C GLU A 261 2.87 16.78 11.81
N PHE A 262 2.46 16.75 13.08
CA PHE A 262 1.44 17.65 13.59
C PHE A 262 2.00 19.08 13.62
N GLN A 263 1.32 19.99 12.91
CA GLN A 263 1.65 21.41 12.92
C GLN A 263 0.55 22.18 13.65
N PRO A 264 0.79 22.65 14.88
CA PRO A 264 -0.23 23.36 15.64
C PRO A 264 -0.64 24.66 14.95
N THR A 265 -1.94 24.94 14.95
CA THR A 265 -2.45 26.23 14.48
C THR A 265 -2.13 27.33 15.50
N VAL A 266 -1.62 28.48 15.02
CA VAL A 266 -1.37 29.64 15.88
C VAL A 266 -2.72 30.18 16.37
N SER A 267 -2.97 30.00 17.66
CA SER A 267 -4.22 30.39 18.34
C SER A 267 -3.91 30.87 19.77
N ALA A 268 -4.94 31.11 20.58
CA ALA A 268 -4.76 31.47 21.99
C ALA A 268 -3.95 30.38 22.72
N ALA A 269 -3.13 30.79 23.69
CA ALA A 269 -2.37 29.84 24.48
C ALA A 269 -3.32 28.87 25.21
N PRO A 270 -3.04 27.56 25.21
CA PRO A 270 -3.73 26.60 26.06
C PRO A 270 -3.70 27.01 27.53
N ALA A 271 -4.70 26.60 28.30
CA ALA A 271 -4.70 26.82 29.75
C ALA A 271 -3.53 26.06 30.42
N ASP A 272 -3.05 26.54 31.57
CA ASP A 272 -1.94 25.92 32.32
C ASP A 272 -2.25 24.49 32.81
N VAL A 273 -3.55 24.18 32.98
CA VAL A 273 -4.04 22.87 33.40
C VAL A 273 -5.18 22.47 32.49
N ARG A 274 -5.15 21.24 32.00
CA ARG A 274 -6.25 20.61 31.26
C ARG A 274 -6.60 19.27 31.87
N TYR A 275 -7.74 19.25 32.56
CA TYR A 275 -8.29 18.04 33.16
C TYR A 275 -9.40 17.48 32.26
N PRO A 276 -9.38 16.18 31.88
CA PRO A 276 -10.36 15.62 30.96
C PRO A 276 -11.77 15.67 31.57
N PRO A 277 -12.78 16.35 31.04
CA PRO A 277 -14.06 16.53 31.74
C PRO A 277 -14.88 15.25 31.96
N ASP A 278 -14.51 14.14 31.32
CA ASP A 278 -15.30 12.91 31.20
C ASP A 278 -14.74 11.77 32.06
N VAL A 279 -15.61 11.07 32.81
CA VAL A 279 -15.26 9.89 33.62
C VAL A 279 -15.53 8.64 32.81
N ARG A 280 -14.46 7.95 32.37
CA ARG A 280 -14.58 6.72 31.58
C ARG A 280 -14.29 5.47 32.40
N PRO A 281 -14.90 4.33 32.04
CA PRO A 281 -14.45 3.03 32.53
C PRO A 281 -12.98 2.82 32.19
N ILE A 282 -12.20 2.39 33.18
CA ILE A 282 -10.79 2.06 33.00
C ILE A 282 -10.71 0.63 32.51
N LEU A 283 -10.07 0.45 31.37
CA LEU A 283 -9.84 -0.87 30.80
C LEU A 283 -8.70 -1.59 31.53
N ASP A 284 -8.73 -2.92 31.52
CA ASP A 284 -7.67 -3.77 32.07
C ASP A 284 -7.19 -4.75 31.00
N GLN A 285 -5.96 -4.55 30.52
CA GLN A 285 -5.34 -5.46 29.53
C GLN A 285 -4.92 -6.80 30.14
N GLY A 286 -4.91 -6.92 31.46
CA GLY A 286 -4.45 -8.10 32.17
C GLY A 286 -3.02 -8.48 31.83
N LEU A 287 -2.83 -9.74 31.42
CA LEU A 287 -1.53 -10.30 31.01
C LEU A 287 -1.33 -10.31 29.49
N THR A 288 -2.17 -9.59 28.74
CA THR A 288 -2.05 -9.53 27.27
C THR A 288 -1.02 -8.49 26.83
N SER A 289 -0.44 -8.70 25.64
CA SER A 289 0.45 -7.74 24.96
C SER A 289 -0.28 -6.58 24.28
N ALA A 290 -1.60 -6.45 24.48
CA ALA A 290 -2.48 -5.65 23.64
C ALA A 290 -2.52 -4.15 23.99
N CYS A 291 -1.52 -3.62 24.71
CA CYS A 291 -1.50 -2.24 25.20
C CYS A 291 -1.80 -1.20 24.10
N THR A 292 -1.31 -1.41 22.87
CA THR A 292 -1.61 -0.53 21.71
C THR A 292 -3.11 -0.47 21.39
N GLY A 293 -3.79 -1.62 21.36
CA GLY A 293 -5.23 -1.68 21.13
C GLY A 293 -6.05 -1.05 22.26
N TYR A 294 -5.65 -1.28 23.51
CA TYR A 294 -6.29 -0.69 24.69
C TYR A 294 -6.16 0.83 24.73
N ALA A 295 -4.95 1.35 24.51
CA ALA A 295 -4.70 2.79 24.49
C ALA A 295 -5.43 3.49 23.34
N LEU A 296 -5.43 2.91 22.13
CA LEU A 296 -6.13 3.53 21.00
C LEU A 296 -7.66 3.46 21.13
N ALA A 297 -8.22 2.39 21.71
CA ALA A 297 -9.65 2.30 22.02
C ALA A 297 -10.10 3.48 22.91
N VAL A 298 -9.34 3.77 23.97
CA VAL A 298 -9.57 4.93 24.85
C VAL A 298 -9.47 6.25 24.08
N VAL A 299 -8.47 6.41 23.21
CA VAL A 299 -8.33 7.63 22.39
C VAL A 299 -9.55 7.83 21.48
N ILE A 300 -10.00 6.80 20.76
CA ILE A 300 -11.18 6.85 19.88
C ILE A 300 -12.41 7.30 20.68
N GLU A 301 -12.58 6.71 21.85
CA GLU A 301 -13.63 7.02 22.81
C GLU A 301 -13.64 8.51 23.23
N TYR A 302 -12.49 9.07 23.59
CA TYR A 302 -12.32 10.51 23.88
C TYR A 302 -12.71 11.39 22.69
N LEU A 303 -12.29 11.00 21.49
CA LEU A 303 -12.63 11.75 20.29
C LEU A 303 -14.13 11.72 19.99
N LEU A 304 -14.81 10.59 20.25
CA LEU A 304 -16.27 10.46 20.02
C LEU A 304 -17.05 11.41 20.92
N VAL A 305 -16.73 11.47 22.22
CA VAL A 305 -17.37 12.42 23.15
C VAL A 305 -17.08 13.86 22.75
N ARG A 306 -15.82 14.17 22.43
CA ARG A 306 -15.45 15.54 22.03
C ARG A 306 -16.18 15.97 20.75
N ALA A 307 -16.46 15.04 19.84
CA ALA A 307 -17.25 15.27 18.64
C ALA A 307 -18.77 15.29 18.88
N GLY A 308 -19.25 15.08 20.11
CA GLY A 308 -20.68 14.96 20.42
C GLY A 308 -21.34 13.74 19.76
N ARG A 309 -20.57 12.69 19.46
CA ARG A 309 -21.06 11.45 18.85
C ARG A 309 -21.44 10.44 19.93
N HIS A 310 -22.37 9.54 19.59
CA HIS A 310 -22.69 8.39 20.44
C HIS A 310 -21.44 7.56 20.73
N VAL A 311 -21.28 7.15 21.99
CA VAL A 311 -20.11 6.43 22.48
C VAL A 311 -20.54 5.06 22.95
N GLU A 312 -20.00 4.05 22.28
CA GLU A 312 -19.96 2.68 22.78
C GLU A 312 -18.51 2.35 23.11
N ALA A 313 -18.30 1.46 24.09
CA ALA A 313 -16.98 0.94 24.39
C ALA A 313 -16.36 0.36 23.11
N ILE A 314 -15.12 0.73 22.79
CA ILE A 314 -14.44 0.28 21.57
C ILE A 314 -13.69 -1.01 21.87
N SER A 315 -13.71 -1.97 20.96
CA SER A 315 -13.00 -3.25 21.13
C SER A 315 -11.48 -3.03 21.06
N PRO A 316 -10.73 -3.18 22.18
CA PRO A 316 -9.28 -3.11 22.14
C PRO A 316 -8.68 -4.32 21.41
N HIS A 317 -9.38 -5.46 21.41
CA HIS A 317 -8.96 -6.69 20.74
C HIS A 317 -9.02 -6.57 19.21
N MET A 318 -10.08 -5.96 18.68
CA MET A 318 -10.17 -5.66 17.24
C MET A 318 -9.02 -4.76 16.81
N ILE A 319 -8.80 -3.65 17.53
CA ILE A 319 -7.73 -2.71 17.21
C ILE A 319 -6.36 -3.38 17.29
N TYR A 320 -6.10 -4.18 18.34
CA TYR A 320 -4.84 -4.91 18.47
C TYR A 320 -4.63 -5.95 17.37
N SER A 321 -5.67 -6.70 17.01
CA SER A 321 -5.62 -7.66 15.91
C SER A 321 -5.29 -6.97 14.58
N MET A 322 -5.89 -5.82 14.32
CA MET A 322 -5.56 -5.01 13.14
C MET A 322 -4.17 -4.39 13.24
N ALA A 323 -3.72 -3.99 14.44
CA ALA A 323 -2.38 -3.44 14.64
C ALA A 323 -1.31 -4.43 14.20
N ARG A 324 -1.40 -5.68 14.67
CA ARG A 324 -0.49 -6.77 14.28
C ARG A 324 -0.53 -7.06 12.78
N ARG A 325 -1.67 -6.85 12.13
CA ARG A 325 -1.85 -7.09 10.70
C ARG A 325 -1.10 -6.08 9.82
N TYR A 326 -1.02 -4.82 10.25
CA TYR A 326 -0.38 -3.72 9.51
C TYR A 326 0.99 -3.33 10.07
N ASP A 327 1.51 -4.11 11.02
CA ASP A 327 2.77 -3.83 11.64
C ASP A 327 3.93 -4.12 10.68
N GLU A 328 4.96 -3.28 10.73
CA GLU A 328 6.14 -3.39 9.87
C GLU A 328 7.03 -4.58 10.26
N TRP A 329 6.75 -5.19 11.42
CA TRP A 329 7.42 -6.39 11.93
C TRP A 329 6.71 -7.69 11.55
N ALA A 330 5.55 -7.61 10.90
CA ALA A 330 4.79 -8.79 10.50
C ALA A 330 5.59 -9.71 9.57
N GLU A 331 6.49 -9.17 8.73
CA GLU A 331 7.30 -9.92 7.76
C GLU A 331 8.31 -10.90 8.39
N ASN A 332 8.65 -10.73 9.68
CA ASN A 332 9.60 -11.59 10.40
C ASN A 332 8.93 -12.73 11.21
N ASP A 333 7.62 -12.92 11.10
CA ASP A 333 6.92 -14.08 11.66
C ASP A 333 6.68 -15.10 10.53
N ASP A 334 7.20 -16.30 10.66
CA ASP A 334 7.29 -17.30 9.58
C ASP A 334 5.97 -18.06 9.31
N GLY A 335 4.82 -17.43 9.60
CA GLY A 335 3.51 -18.10 9.56
C GLY A 335 3.33 -19.15 10.67
N GLY A 336 4.18 -19.15 11.69
CA GLY A 336 3.97 -19.89 12.93
C GLY A 336 2.97 -19.18 13.83
N ALA A 337 2.11 -19.94 14.50
CA ALA A 337 1.44 -19.41 15.69
C ALA A 337 2.50 -19.21 16.79
N GLU A 338 2.36 -18.12 17.56
CA GLU A 338 2.91 -17.95 18.91
C GLU A 338 4.32 -17.34 19.10
N ALA A 339 4.47 -16.06 18.75
CA ALA A 339 4.99 -15.10 19.72
C ALA A 339 4.12 -13.84 19.71
N ASP A 340 3.25 -13.66 20.72
CA ASP A 340 2.55 -12.40 20.95
C ASP A 340 3.57 -11.34 21.38
N SER A 341 4.24 -10.75 20.39
CA SER A 341 5.44 -9.94 20.57
C SER A 341 5.18 -8.43 20.63
N GLY A 342 3.89 -8.07 20.82
CA GLY A 342 3.39 -6.71 20.86
C GLY A 342 3.01 -6.19 19.48
N SER A 343 2.75 -4.89 19.40
CA SER A 343 2.58 -4.18 18.14
C SER A 343 3.10 -2.73 18.26
N SER A 344 3.06 -1.96 17.18
CA SER A 344 3.43 -0.54 17.11
C SER A 344 2.20 0.39 17.13
N LEU A 345 2.41 1.68 17.46
CA LEU A 345 1.33 2.66 17.42
C LEU A 345 0.87 2.90 15.97
N ARG A 346 1.82 2.99 15.03
CA ARG A 346 1.51 3.17 13.60
C ARG A 346 0.72 1.99 13.05
N GLY A 347 1.05 0.75 13.43
CA GLY A 347 0.29 -0.43 13.03
C GLY A 347 -1.19 -0.32 13.42
N ALA A 348 -1.46 0.08 14.67
CA ALA A 348 -2.82 0.28 15.15
C ALA A 348 -3.58 1.41 14.40
N LEU A 349 -2.89 2.52 14.10
CA LEU A 349 -3.46 3.63 13.32
C LEU A 349 -3.75 3.23 11.86
N LYS A 350 -2.87 2.46 11.22
CA LYS A 350 -3.11 1.88 9.89
C LYS A 350 -4.32 0.93 9.92
N GLY A 351 -4.42 0.09 10.95
CA GLY A 351 -5.58 -0.77 11.18
C GLY A 351 -6.89 0.02 11.29
N TRP A 352 -6.90 1.07 12.09
CA TRP A 352 -8.06 1.95 12.23
C TRP A 352 -8.40 2.70 10.93
N LEU A 353 -7.40 3.18 10.19
CA LEU A 353 -7.59 3.79 8.87
C LEU A 353 -8.30 2.86 7.90
N ARG A 354 -7.90 1.60 7.84
CA ARG A 354 -8.37 0.64 6.83
C ARG A 354 -9.69 -0.03 7.19
N HIS A 355 -10.02 -0.15 8.47
CA HIS A 355 -11.17 -0.95 8.93
C HIS A 355 -12.17 -0.20 9.82
N GLY A 356 -11.82 0.98 10.31
CA GLY A 356 -12.62 1.65 11.35
C GLY A 356 -12.45 0.97 12.72
N ALA A 357 -13.38 1.21 13.64
CA ALA A 357 -13.32 0.74 15.02
C ALA A 357 -14.65 0.12 15.47
N SER A 358 -14.61 -1.17 15.83
CA SER A 358 -15.80 -1.93 16.27
C SER A 358 -16.12 -1.70 17.74
N SER A 359 -17.40 -1.76 18.08
CA SER A 359 -17.90 -1.87 19.45
C SER A 359 -17.36 -3.13 20.16
N ALA A 360 -17.02 -3.00 21.44
CA ALA A 360 -16.48 -4.05 22.30
C ALA A 360 -17.46 -5.23 22.45
N ARG A 361 -18.77 -4.97 22.41
CA ARG A 361 -19.80 -6.04 22.49
C ARG A 361 -19.71 -7.03 21.32
N LEU A 362 -19.25 -6.55 20.16
CA LEU A 362 -19.17 -7.34 18.93
C LEU A 362 -17.87 -8.15 18.86
N TRP A 363 -16.82 -7.69 19.54
CA TRP A 363 -15.53 -8.35 19.62
C TRP A 363 -14.92 -8.24 21.04
N PRO A 364 -15.42 -9.04 21.99
CA PRO A 364 -15.11 -8.87 23.42
C PRO A 364 -13.82 -9.57 23.88
N LYS A 365 -13.18 -10.41 23.04
CA LYS A 365 -12.04 -11.25 23.40
C LYS A 365 -10.97 -11.24 22.31
N THR A 366 -9.80 -11.79 22.59
CA THR A 366 -8.69 -11.86 21.63
C THR A 366 -9.02 -12.65 20.36
N GLU A 367 -9.83 -13.72 20.45
CA GLU A 367 -10.23 -14.47 19.26
C GLU A 367 -11.16 -13.63 18.37
N MET A 368 -10.91 -13.64 17.06
CA MET A 368 -11.76 -12.94 16.10
C MET A 368 -13.15 -13.59 16.01
N PRO A 369 -14.24 -12.82 16.15
CA PRO A 369 -15.60 -13.32 15.99
C PRO A 369 -15.85 -13.78 14.55
N LYS A 370 -16.66 -14.83 14.41
CA LYS A 370 -17.13 -15.31 13.11
C LYS A 370 -18.09 -14.28 12.47
N PRO A 371 -18.08 -14.12 11.13
CA PRO A 371 -19.02 -13.24 10.45
C PRO A 371 -20.49 -13.60 10.71
N LYS A 372 -21.33 -12.57 10.89
CA LYS A 372 -22.76 -12.73 11.20
C LYS A 372 -23.62 -12.16 10.08
N ALA A 373 -24.76 -12.82 9.83
CA ALA A 373 -25.67 -12.42 8.75
C ALA A 373 -26.39 -11.09 9.02
N ALA A 374 -26.68 -10.79 10.29
CA ALA A 374 -27.27 -9.51 10.68
C ALA A 374 -26.17 -8.46 10.79
N ALA A 375 -26.21 -7.45 9.92
CA ALA A 375 -25.17 -6.43 9.83
C ALA A 375 -25.02 -5.60 11.13
N SER A 376 -26.07 -5.44 11.93
CA SER A 376 -26.01 -4.79 13.25
C SER A 376 -25.26 -5.59 14.32
N GLU A 377 -25.05 -6.88 14.06
CA GLU A 377 -24.43 -7.84 14.97
C GLU A 377 -23.07 -8.33 14.50
N ASP A 378 -22.57 -7.79 13.38
CA ASP A 378 -21.26 -8.09 12.81
C ASP A 378 -20.29 -6.92 13.09
N TRP A 379 -19.10 -7.26 13.57
CA TRP A 379 -18.05 -6.30 13.87
C TRP A 379 -17.52 -5.62 12.60
N TRP A 380 -17.51 -6.32 11.46
CA TRP A 380 -16.97 -5.81 10.21
C TRP A 380 -17.77 -4.61 9.72
N THR A 381 -19.09 -4.73 9.71
CA THR A 381 -20.03 -3.68 9.32
C THR A 381 -20.15 -2.57 10.36
N ASP A 382 -20.05 -2.88 11.66
CA ASP A 382 -20.05 -1.86 12.71
C ASP A 382 -18.79 -0.98 12.70
N ALA A 383 -17.62 -1.56 12.41
CA ALA A 383 -16.35 -0.85 12.53
C ALA A 383 -16.27 0.42 11.66
N ILE A 384 -16.80 0.37 10.43
CA ILE A 384 -16.79 1.51 9.50
C ILE A 384 -17.68 2.67 9.94
N LYS A 385 -18.53 2.50 10.96
CA LYS A 385 -19.29 3.61 11.57
C LYS A 385 -18.40 4.54 12.40
N ARG A 386 -17.12 4.20 12.60
CA ARG A 386 -16.14 4.97 13.39
C ARG A 386 -14.80 5.09 12.64
N PRO A 387 -14.77 5.73 11.45
CA PRO A 387 -13.57 5.79 10.63
C PRO A 387 -12.52 6.76 11.22
N LEU A 388 -11.24 6.50 10.94
CA LEU A 388 -10.17 7.47 11.17
C LEU A 388 -10.21 8.54 10.06
N GLY A 389 -10.05 9.81 10.43
CA GLY A 389 -10.01 10.93 9.49
C GLY A 389 -8.59 11.28 9.10
N ALA A 390 -7.78 11.67 10.08
CA ALA A 390 -6.37 11.98 9.90
C ALA A 390 -5.59 11.61 11.16
N TYR A 391 -4.30 11.31 11.01
CA TYR A 391 -3.40 11.06 12.13
C TYR A 391 -2.05 11.70 11.82
N TYR A 392 -1.45 12.29 12.84
CA TYR A 392 -0.22 13.05 12.73
C TYR A 392 0.75 12.67 13.85
N ARG A 393 2.02 12.51 13.51
CA ARG A 393 3.09 12.26 14.48
C ARG A 393 3.44 13.56 15.17
N ILE A 394 3.65 13.53 16.47
CA ILE A 394 4.18 14.64 17.24
C ILE A 394 5.60 14.26 17.67
N ASP A 395 6.57 15.16 17.49
CA ASP A 395 7.91 14.97 18.09
C ASP A 395 7.74 14.88 19.61
N PRO A 396 8.07 13.75 20.25
CA PRO A 396 7.88 13.58 21.69
C PRO A 396 8.61 14.63 22.54
N ARG A 397 9.64 15.29 21.98
CA ARG A 397 10.38 16.37 22.67
C ARG A 397 9.65 17.70 22.65
N SER A 398 8.64 17.86 21.80
CA SER A 398 7.88 19.08 21.63
C SER A 398 6.67 19.13 22.58
N LEU A 399 6.93 19.37 23.86
CA LEU A 399 5.87 19.49 24.89
C LEU A 399 4.79 20.52 24.50
N ARG A 400 5.22 21.64 23.89
CA ARG A 400 4.33 22.68 23.36
C ARG A 400 3.30 22.10 22.38
N ASP A 401 3.74 21.29 21.43
CA ASP A 401 2.85 20.78 20.38
C ASP A 401 1.90 19.73 20.95
N MET A 402 2.37 18.93 21.92
CA MET A 402 1.52 18.01 22.69
C MET A 402 0.44 18.77 23.48
N HIS A 403 0.78 19.87 24.17
CA HIS A 403 -0.19 20.70 24.89
C HIS A 403 -1.26 21.25 23.95
N VAL A 404 -0.85 21.78 22.79
CA VAL A 404 -1.78 22.29 21.78
C VAL A 404 -2.64 21.17 21.20
N ALA A 405 -2.08 20.00 20.92
CA ALA A 405 -2.83 18.86 20.41
C ALA A 405 -3.87 18.37 21.42
N ILE A 406 -3.53 18.27 22.71
CA ILE A 406 -4.50 17.94 23.77
C ILE A 406 -5.59 19.02 23.86
N ASP A 407 -5.19 20.30 23.83
CA ASP A 407 -6.12 21.43 23.85
C ASP A 407 -7.14 21.34 22.71
N GLN A 408 -6.67 21.08 21.48
CA GLN A 408 -7.45 21.11 20.24
C GLN A 408 -8.22 19.81 19.94
N VAL A 409 -7.67 18.65 20.29
CA VAL A 409 -8.15 17.33 19.87
C VAL A 409 -8.58 16.46 21.05
N GLY A 410 -7.99 16.64 22.24
CA GLY A 410 -8.49 16.10 23.51
C GLY A 410 -7.74 14.88 24.04
N ALA A 411 -7.08 14.13 23.17
CA ALA A 411 -6.27 12.98 23.57
C ALA A 411 -5.10 12.77 22.60
N LEU A 412 -4.00 12.25 23.13
CA LEU A 412 -2.86 11.74 22.37
C LEU A 412 -2.75 10.24 22.56
N TYR A 413 -2.30 9.56 21.51
CA TYR A 413 -1.96 8.16 21.52
C TYR A 413 -0.44 8.03 21.64
N ALA A 414 0.06 7.46 22.73
CA ALA A 414 1.46 7.56 23.11
C ALA A 414 2.05 6.22 23.55
N SER A 415 3.38 6.11 23.46
CA SER A 415 4.15 5.00 24.01
C SER A 415 5.43 5.49 24.67
N GLY A 416 5.91 4.74 25.63
CA GLY A 416 7.17 5.02 26.31
C GLY A 416 7.68 3.82 27.11
N PHE A 417 8.94 3.88 27.51
CA PHE A 417 9.53 2.92 28.41
C PHE A 417 8.97 3.10 29.82
N THR A 418 8.50 2.02 30.43
CA THR A 418 8.06 2.01 31.83
C THR A 418 9.21 1.68 32.76
N HIS A 419 9.07 2.12 34.01
CA HIS A 419 9.96 1.79 35.12
C HIS A 419 9.11 1.47 36.36
N SER A 420 9.70 0.83 37.36
CA SER A 420 9.07 0.42 38.64
C SER A 420 8.25 1.49 39.39
N GLY A 421 8.41 2.77 39.07
CA GLY A 421 7.59 3.84 39.63
C GLY A 421 6.14 3.85 39.12
N TRP A 422 5.88 3.22 37.97
CA TRP A 422 4.54 2.98 37.46
C TRP A 422 3.80 1.94 38.31
N GLU A 423 4.51 0.94 38.84
CA GLU A 423 3.93 -0.09 39.71
C GLU A 423 3.57 0.44 41.09
N ASP A 424 4.27 1.47 41.58
CA ASP A 424 3.96 2.13 42.86
C ASP A 424 2.55 2.74 42.88
N LEU A 425 1.96 3.00 41.71
CA LEU A 425 0.60 3.50 41.57
C LEU A 425 -0.45 2.39 41.57
N LEU A 426 -0.07 1.12 41.59
CA LEU A 426 -1.01 0.01 41.69
C LEU A 426 -1.41 -0.18 43.16
N LEU A 427 -2.64 0.24 43.48
CA LEU A 427 -3.21 0.15 44.82
C LEU A 427 -3.89 -1.20 45.05
N ASP A 428 -4.12 -1.55 46.32
CA ASP A 428 -4.85 -2.77 46.67
C ASP A 428 -6.34 -2.68 46.32
N GLU A 429 -6.90 -1.46 46.31
CA GLU A 429 -8.30 -1.17 45.99
C GLU A 429 -8.43 0.01 45.01
N ALA A 430 -9.52 0.01 44.24
CA ALA A 430 -9.82 1.09 43.30
C ALA A 430 -10.18 2.38 44.05
N VAL A 431 -9.46 3.46 43.75
CA VAL A 431 -9.75 4.80 44.28
C VAL A 431 -10.49 5.60 43.20
N PRO A 432 -11.60 6.30 43.53
CA PRO A 432 -12.29 7.16 42.57
C PRO A 432 -11.40 8.25 41.99
N ARG A 433 -11.76 8.71 40.80
CA ARG A 433 -11.12 9.86 40.17
C ARG A 433 -11.35 11.12 41.03
N PRO A 434 -10.31 11.92 41.33
CA PRO A 434 -10.48 13.15 42.11
C PRO A 434 -11.13 14.26 41.27
N GLU A 435 -11.79 15.22 41.93
CA GLU A 435 -12.30 16.42 41.27
C GLU A 435 -11.17 17.40 40.95
N ASN A 436 -10.19 17.52 41.85
CA ASN A 436 -9.04 18.39 41.68
C ASN A 436 -7.88 17.63 40.98
N PRO A 437 -7.36 18.13 39.84
CA PRO A 437 -6.20 17.52 39.17
C PRO A 437 -4.95 17.42 40.05
N ASP A 438 -4.77 18.30 41.04
CA ASP A 438 -3.60 18.28 41.94
C ASP A 438 -3.60 17.06 42.87
N ASP A 439 -4.74 16.41 43.08
CA ASP A 439 -4.86 15.20 43.88
C ASP A 439 -4.47 13.92 43.13
N LEU A 440 -4.15 14.02 41.83
CA LEU A 440 -3.68 12.88 41.06
C LEU A 440 -2.29 12.43 41.52
N PRO A 441 -2.07 11.10 41.64
CA PRO A 441 -0.76 10.59 42.01
C PRO A 441 0.25 10.83 40.89
N VAL A 442 1.42 11.34 41.26
CA VAL A 442 2.54 11.53 40.33
C VAL A 442 3.38 10.26 40.27
N ILE A 443 3.68 9.78 39.06
CA ILE A 443 4.59 8.66 38.83
C ILE A 443 5.98 9.08 39.31
N LYS A 444 6.50 8.38 40.32
CA LYS A 444 7.83 8.67 40.86
C LYS A 444 8.89 8.03 39.97
N ARG A 445 9.61 8.84 39.20
CA ARG A 445 10.74 8.37 38.39
C ARG A 445 11.72 7.58 39.28
N LYS A 446 12.02 6.34 38.87
CA LYS A 446 13.03 5.48 39.51
C LYS A 446 14.10 5.11 38.47
N THR A 447 15.36 5.15 38.86
CA THR A 447 16.50 4.79 38.00
C THR A 447 16.66 3.27 37.92
N GLY A 448 16.81 2.71 36.73
CA GLY A 448 16.97 1.26 36.49
C GLY A 448 16.91 0.93 34.99
N ASN A 449 17.04 -0.35 34.63
CA ASN A 449 16.76 -0.79 33.27
C ASN A 449 15.26 -0.60 32.95
N PRO A 450 14.87 -0.21 31.73
CA PRO A 450 13.48 -0.20 31.30
C PRO A 450 12.81 -1.56 31.56
N ASP A 451 11.64 -1.55 32.22
CA ASP A 451 10.89 -2.78 32.51
C ASP A 451 10.15 -3.31 31.26
N GLY A 452 9.98 -2.45 30.24
CA GLY A 452 9.34 -2.76 28.97
C GLY A 452 8.80 -1.50 28.27
N GLY A 453 8.37 -1.63 27.02
CA GLY A 453 7.64 -0.57 26.32
C GLY A 453 6.16 -0.67 26.62
N HIS A 454 5.49 0.44 26.96
CA HIS A 454 4.04 0.47 27.20
C HIS A 454 3.33 1.56 26.37
N ALA A 455 2.12 1.25 25.89
CA ALA A 455 1.27 2.19 25.16
C ALA A 455 0.10 2.66 26.05
N PHE A 456 -0.21 3.94 26.01
CA PHE A 456 -1.22 4.58 26.86
C PHE A 456 -1.81 5.83 26.18
N ALA A 457 -2.92 6.33 26.72
CA ALA A 457 -3.51 7.58 26.26
C ALA A 457 -3.06 8.74 27.15
N ILE A 458 -2.72 9.88 26.55
CA ILE A 458 -2.52 11.15 27.28
C ILE A 458 -3.77 12.00 27.07
N VAL A 459 -4.48 12.29 28.15
CA VAL A 459 -5.85 12.87 28.11
C VAL A 459 -5.93 14.27 28.71
N GLY A 460 -4.79 14.79 29.17
CA GLY A 460 -4.71 16.06 29.87
C GLY A 460 -3.29 16.36 30.32
N TYR A 461 -3.15 17.46 31.05
CA TYR A 461 -1.88 17.86 31.65
C TYR A 461 -2.09 18.79 32.84
N THR A 462 -1.12 18.79 33.75
CA THR A 462 -0.97 19.73 34.85
C THR A 462 0.33 20.54 34.66
N ARG A 463 0.66 21.40 35.63
CA ARG A 463 1.96 22.07 35.64
C ARG A 463 3.15 21.12 35.84
N ASP A 464 2.91 19.94 36.44
CA ASP A 464 3.95 18.97 36.74
C ASP A 464 4.18 17.95 35.62
N GLY A 465 3.16 17.65 34.81
CA GLY A 465 3.26 16.64 33.78
C GLY A 465 1.98 16.32 33.03
N PHE A 466 2.04 15.29 32.18
CA PHE A 466 0.91 14.77 31.43
C PHE A 466 0.03 13.86 32.29
N ILE A 467 -1.28 13.94 32.09
CA ILE A 467 -2.25 13.03 32.72
C ILE A 467 -2.40 11.81 31.82
N VAL A 468 -1.91 10.67 32.32
CA VAL A 468 -1.97 9.37 31.67
C VAL A 468 -3.26 8.66 32.05
N HIS A 469 -3.97 8.16 31.04
CA HIS A 469 -5.03 7.18 31.19
C HIS A 469 -4.46 5.81 30.80
N ASN A 470 -4.34 4.94 31.80
CA ASN A 470 -3.69 3.64 31.67
C ASN A 470 -4.70 2.48 31.49
N SER A 471 -4.21 1.32 31.07
CA SER A 471 -4.98 0.10 30.80
C SER A 471 -4.70 -1.01 31.82
N TRP A 472 -4.43 -0.64 33.08
CA TRP A 472 -4.02 -1.54 34.17
C TRP A 472 -5.10 -1.74 35.24
N GLY A 473 -6.35 -1.49 34.87
CA GLY A 473 -7.52 -1.59 35.75
C GLY A 473 -7.71 -0.38 36.67
N THR A 474 -8.86 -0.35 37.34
CA THR A 474 -9.33 0.76 38.17
C THR A 474 -8.50 1.00 39.44
N ALA A 475 -7.71 0.01 39.86
CA ALA A 475 -6.82 0.08 41.01
C ALA A 475 -5.48 0.79 40.71
N TRP A 476 -5.18 1.08 39.45
CA TRP A 476 -3.98 1.85 39.10
C TRP A 476 -4.26 3.35 39.18
N GLY A 477 -3.43 4.09 39.91
CA GLY A 477 -3.58 5.52 40.11
C GLY A 477 -4.86 5.87 40.87
N LYS A 478 -5.47 7.01 40.54
CA LYS A 478 -6.80 7.37 41.03
C LYS A 478 -7.78 7.45 39.87
N GLY A 479 -8.77 6.58 39.86
CA GLY A 479 -9.70 6.40 38.75
C GLY A 479 -8.99 6.03 37.45
N GLY A 480 -7.92 5.23 37.51
CA GLY A 480 -7.10 4.85 36.36
C GLY A 480 -6.15 5.93 35.82
N LEU A 481 -6.05 7.07 36.51
CA LEU A 481 -5.26 8.22 36.09
C LEU A 481 -4.03 8.44 36.99
N GLY A 482 -2.94 8.89 36.37
CA GLY A 482 -1.72 9.32 37.05
C GLY A 482 -1.00 10.40 36.27
N VAL A 483 -0.12 11.15 36.93
CA VAL A 483 0.67 12.22 36.30
C VAL A 483 2.07 11.71 35.96
N LEU A 484 2.40 11.69 34.66
CA LEU A 484 3.74 11.44 34.14
C LEU A 484 4.48 12.78 34.01
N ARG A 485 5.54 12.96 34.80
CA ARG A 485 6.30 14.22 34.80
C ARG A 485 6.89 14.52 33.42
N TYR A 486 6.98 15.80 33.06
CA TYR A 486 7.58 16.19 31.77
C TYR A 486 9.01 15.69 31.59
N SER A 487 9.81 15.73 32.66
CA SER A 487 11.20 15.21 32.64
C SER A 487 11.25 13.70 32.39
N ASP A 488 10.26 12.97 32.91
CA ASP A 488 10.16 11.52 32.76
C ASP A 488 9.74 11.17 31.33
N TRP A 489 8.73 11.86 30.81
CA TRP A 489 8.33 11.76 29.41
C TRP A 489 9.49 12.05 28.44
N LEU A 490 10.23 13.14 28.64
CA LEU A 490 11.35 13.52 27.76
C LEU A 490 12.49 12.49 27.74
N GLU A 491 12.63 11.70 28.81
CA GLU A 491 13.65 10.65 28.90
C GLU A 491 13.17 9.32 28.31
N ASN A 492 11.88 8.99 28.49
CA ASN A 492 11.36 7.64 28.26
C ASN A 492 10.37 7.53 27.09
N ALA A 493 9.94 8.62 26.47
CA ALA A 493 9.00 8.58 25.36
C ALA A 493 9.56 7.86 24.14
N MET A 494 8.71 7.06 23.49
CA MET A 494 9.00 6.38 22.23
C MET A 494 8.29 7.10 21.09
N ASP A 495 6.94 7.04 21.08
CA ASP A 495 6.12 7.59 20.01
C ASP A 495 4.94 8.39 20.57
N CYS A 496 4.52 9.41 19.83
CA CYS A 496 3.37 10.22 20.16
C CYS A 496 2.60 10.59 18.89
N TRP A 497 1.30 10.35 18.90
CA TRP A 497 0.40 10.58 17.78
C TRP A 497 -0.83 11.36 18.24
N VAL A 498 -1.34 12.21 17.37
CA VAL A 498 -2.67 12.82 17.49
C VAL A 498 -3.52 12.35 16.32
N ALA A 499 -4.76 11.95 16.61
CA ALA A 499 -5.70 11.42 15.63
C ALA A 499 -7.01 12.20 15.65
N GLN A 500 -7.65 12.29 14.49
CA GLN A 500 -8.94 12.94 14.30
C GLN A 500 -9.95 11.91 13.76
N LEU A 501 -11.18 11.95 14.28
CA LEU A 501 -12.27 11.14 13.74
C LEU A 501 -12.62 11.52 12.30
N GLY A 502 -12.87 10.50 11.49
CA GLY A 502 -13.41 10.64 10.15
C GLY A 502 -14.89 10.98 10.16
N VAL A 503 -15.34 11.60 9.09
CA VAL A 503 -16.77 11.87 8.86
C VAL A 503 -17.44 10.56 8.44
N VAL A 504 -18.55 10.22 9.09
CA VAL A 504 -19.39 9.09 8.70
C VAL A 504 -20.34 9.64 7.65
N THR A 505 -20.18 9.19 6.42
CA THR A 505 -21.02 9.62 5.30
C THR A 505 -22.22 8.68 5.16
N ALA A 506 -23.24 9.11 4.41
CA ALA A 506 -24.36 8.23 4.04
C ALA A 506 -23.91 6.94 3.34
N GLU A 507 -22.76 6.97 2.65
CA GLU A 507 -22.17 5.77 2.05
C GLU A 507 -21.63 4.79 3.12
N HIS A 508 -21.02 5.27 4.20
CA HIS A 508 -20.62 4.41 5.32
C HIS A 508 -21.83 3.71 5.93
N GLU A 509 -22.92 4.45 6.16
CA GLU A 509 -24.17 3.89 6.70
C GLU A 509 -24.77 2.85 5.75
N ALA A 510 -24.85 3.16 4.46
CA ALA A 510 -25.37 2.24 3.46
C ALA A 510 -24.55 0.93 3.37
N ILE A 511 -23.23 1.00 3.51
CA ILE A 511 -22.36 -0.19 3.54
C ILE A 511 -22.58 -0.96 4.84
N ALA A 512 -22.60 -0.26 5.97
CA ALA A 512 -22.71 -0.86 7.28
C ALA A 512 -24.07 -1.54 7.52
N ASP A 513 -25.11 -1.13 6.81
CA ASP A 513 -26.44 -1.73 6.91
C ASP A 513 -26.66 -2.85 5.86
N ALA A 514 -25.70 -3.05 4.95
CA ALA A 514 -25.79 -4.07 3.91
C ALA A 514 -25.25 -5.43 4.38
N THR A 515 -26.05 -6.49 4.24
CA THR A 515 -25.63 -7.88 4.53
C THR A 515 -24.57 -8.41 3.55
N SER A 516 -24.53 -7.87 2.33
CA SER A 516 -23.62 -8.27 1.26
C SER A 516 -23.48 -7.10 0.27
N LEU A 517 -22.91 -7.33 -0.92
CA LEU A 517 -22.69 -6.30 -1.93
C LEU A 517 -23.94 -5.45 -2.14
N ARG A 518 -23.76 -4.12 -2.07
CA ARG A 518 -24.86 -3.18 -2.26
C ARG A 518 -25.36 -3.21 -3.69
N THR A 519 -26.62 -2.83 -3.84
CA THR A 519 -27.25 -2.62 -5.13
C THR A 519 -27.74 -1.18 -5.24
N ASP A 520 -27.94 -0.70 -6.47
CA ASP A 520 -28.52 0.59 -6.76
C ASP A 520 -29.96 0.72 -6.22
N ALA A 521 -30.54 1.92 -6.34
CA ALA A 521 -31.90 2.19 -5.88
C ALA A 521 -32.97 1.35 -6.59
N SER A 522 -32.66 0.81 -7.78
CA SER A 522 -33.56 -0.10 -8.50
C SER A 522 -33.45 -1.56 -8.01
N GLY A 523 -32.45 -1.85 -7.19
CA GLY A 523 -32.12 -3.18 -6.70
C GLY A 523 -31.49 -4.09 -7.76
N LYS A 524 -31.03 -3.53 -8.89
CA LYS A 524 -30.60 -4.31 -10.07
C LYS A 524 -29.10 -4.28 -10.31
N GLY A 525 -28.46 -3.11 -10.26
CA GLY A 525 -27.01 -2.99 -10.45
C GLY A 525 -26.25 -3.04 -9.14
N ALA A 526 -25.14 -3.77 -9.06
CA ALA A 526 -24.19 -3.73 -7.97
C ALA A 526 -23.52 -2.36 -7.87
N VAL A 527 -23.30 -1.89 -6.65
CA VAL A 527 -22.65 -0.62 -6.36
C VAL A 527 -21.49 -0.86 -5.42
N VAL A 528 -20.31 -0.39 -5.82
CA VAL A 528 -19.08 -0.41 -5.01
C VAL A 528 -18.61 1.03 -4.85
N SER A 529 -18.13 1.37 -3.66
CA SER A 529 -17.61 2.70 -3.37
C SER A 529 -16.48 3.14 -4.31
N GLY A 530 -16.48 4.44 -4.65
CA GLY A 530 -15.36 5.09 -5.33
C GLY A 530 -14.14 5.29 -4.42
N ASN A 531 -14.35 5.38 -3.11
CA ASN A 531 -13.28 5.43 -2.11
C ASN A 531 -12.63 4.03 -1.97
N PRO A 532 -11.30 3.89 -2.15
CA PRO A 532 -10.62 2.59 -2.11
C PRO A 532 -10.73 1.83 -0.78
N ILE A 533 -10.80 2.52 0.36
CA ILE A 533 -10.91 1.89 1.69
C ILE A 533 -12.28 1.24 1.83
N LEU A 534 -13.34 2.00 1.54
CA LEU A 534 -14.72 1.49 1.58
C LEU A 534 -14.93 0.42 0.51
N ALA A 535 -14.37 0.59 -0.69
CA ALA A 535 -14.45 -0.42 -1.76
C ALA A 535 -13.81 -1.74 -1.32
N ALA A 536 -12.62 -1.70 -0.72
CA ALA A 536 -11.97 -2.89 -0.20
C ALA A 536 -12.81 -3.55 0.91
N HIS A 537 -13.43 -2.75 1.79
CA HIS A 537 -14.31 -3.26 2.84
C HIS A 537 -15.53 -4.03 2.25
N GLU A 538 -16.15 -3.47 1.22
CA GLU A 538 -17.29 -4.09 0.51
C GLU A 538 -16.92 -5.34 -0.29
N LEU A 539 -15.71 -5.37 -0.87
CA LEU A 539 -15.25 -6.44 -1.76
C LEU A 539 -14.58 -7.59 -1.00
N SER A 540 -14.03 -7.34 0.19
CA SER A 540 -13.34 -8.35 1.00
C SER A 540 -14.13 -9.66 1.15
N PRO A 541 -15.46 -9.65 1.36
CA PRO A 541 -16.21 -10.90 1.49
C PRO A 541 -16.28 -11.76 0.22
N PHE A 542 -15.90 -11.23 -0.94
CA PHE A 542 -15.86 -11.93 -2.23
C PHE A 542 -14.44 -12.34 -2.64
N ILE A 543 -13.43 -12.01 -1.82
CA ILE A 543 -12.02 -12.27 -2.11
C ILE A 543 -11.54 -13.42 -1.22
N ILE A 544 -10.95 -14.43 -1.85
CA ILE A 544 -10.18 -15.48 -1.17
C ILE A 544 -8.70 -15.14 -1.38
N ASN A 545 -8.07 -14.56 -0.36
CA ASN A 545 -6.66 -14.24 -0.39
C ASN A 545 -5.81 -15.42 0.08
N MET A 546 -4.83 -15.81 -0.71
CA MET A 546 -3.99 -16.98 -0.51
C MET A 546 -2.50 -16.64 -0.69
N GLU A 547 -1.69 -17.20 0.19
CA GLU A 547 -0.22 -17.17 0.17
C GLU A 547 0.33 -18.44 -0.51
N ASN A 548 1.64 -18.65 -0.38
CA ASN A 548 2.36 -19.82 -0.87
C ASN A 548 1.67 -21.14 -0.51
N ASN A 549 1.62 -22.04 -1.51
CA ASN A 549 0.94 -23.32 -1.48
C ASN A 549 -0.60 -23.23 -1.34
N GLY A 550 -1.19 -22.05 -1.57
CA GLY A 550 -2.63 -21.81 -1.51
C GLY A 550 -3.20 -21.60 -0.11
N ARG A 551 -2.34 -21.55 0.93
CA ARG A 551 -2.76 -21.33 2.32
C ARG A 551 -3.42 -19.96 2.46
N LEU A 552 -4.42 -19.84 3.34
CA LEU A 552 -5.13 -18.58 3.53
C LEU A 552 -4.22 -17.49 4.09
N SER A 553 -4.22 -16.33 3.45
CA SER A 553 -3.42 -15.19 3.92
C SER A 553 -3.98 -14.64 5.23
N GLN A 554 -3.09 -14.40 6.19
CA GLN A 554 -3.41 -13.76 7.47
C GLN A 554 -2.94 -12.30 7.54
N ARG A 555 -2.41 -11.75 6.44
CA ARG A 555 -1.73 -10.45 6.38
C ARG A 555 -2.34 -9.54 5.30
N GLY A 556 -1.74 -8.38 5.05
CA GLY A 556 -2.17 -7.46 3.99
C GLY A 556 -3.51 -6.77 4.26
N GLN A 557 -4.02 -6.02 3.28
CA GLN A 557 -5.33 -5.36 3.32
C GLN A 557 -6.51 -6.35 3.18
N PHE A 558 -6.32 -7.45 2.45
CA PHE A 558 -7.26 -8.55 2.28
C PHE A 558 -6.73 -9.78 3.01
N ARG A 559 -7.56 -10.36 3.87
CA ARG A 559 -7.22 -11.55 4.68
C ARG A 559 -8.39 -12.50 4.56
N THR A 560 -8.09 -13.79 4.66
CA THR A 560 -9.12 -14.82 4.65
C THR A 560 -8.89 -15.82 5.78
N GLN A 561 -9.95 -16.19 6.46
CA GLN A 561 -10.02 -17.33 7.37
C GLN A 561 -11.05 -18.34 6.88
N GLU A 562 -11.04 -19.53 7.47
CA GLU A 562 -12.06 -20.55 7.21
C GLU A 562 -13.49 -20.04 7.45
N SER A 563 -13.70 -19.21 8.48
CA SER A 563 -15.00 -18.59 8.75
C SER A 563 -15.46 -17.61 7.67
N ASP A 564 -14.53 -17.03 6.93
CA ASP A 564 -14.83 -16.08 5.86
C ASP A 564 -15.27 -16.83 4.60
N ILE A 565 -14.70 -18.00 4.33
CA ILE A 565 -15.14 -18.91 3.26
C ILE A 565 -16.52 -19.50 3.58
N ASP A 566 -16.76 -19.86 4.84
CA ASP A 566 -18.10 -20.23 5.31
C ASP A 566 -19.11 -19.09 5.07
N ALA A 567 -18.75 -17.86 5.44
CA ALA A 567 -19.60 -16.68 5.27
C ALA A 567 -19.88 -16.35 3.79
N LEU A 568 -18.89 -16.51 2.90
CA LEU A 568 -19.04 -16.38 1.45
C LEU A 568 -20.20 -17.23 0.92
N LEU A 569 -20.35 -18.46 1.43
CA LEU A 569 -21.46 -19.35 1.07
C LEU A 569 -22.74 -19.06 1.87
N ARG A 570 -22.65 -19.11 3.19
CA ARG A 570 -23.79 -19.09 4.12
C ARG A 570 -24.51 -17.73 4.15
N ILE A 571 -23.77 -16.64 3.96
CA ILE A 571 -24.27 -15.27 4.02
C ILE A 571 -24.35 -14.69 2.61
N HIS A 572 -23.22 -14.55 1.92
CA HIS A 572 -23.17 -13.72 0.70
C HIS A 572 -23.80 -14.39 -0.53
N LEU A 573 -23.48 -15.65 -0.82
CA LEU A 573 -24.12 -16.40 -1.91
C LEU A 573 -25.62 -16.60 -1.65
N LYS A 574 -25.99 -16.92 -0.41
CA LYS A 574 -27.39 -17.04 0.01
C LYS A 574 -28.16 -15.74 -0.18
N GLU A 575 -27.57 -14.61 0.22
CA GLU A 575 -28.16 -13.29 0.06
C GLU A 575 -28.28 -12.89 -1.42
N ALA A 576 -27.27 -13.20 -2.25
CA ALA A 576 -27.34 -13.01 -3.69
C ALA A 576 -28.49 -13.84 -4.32
N CYS A 577 -28.60 -15.12 -3.97
CA CYS A 577 -29.71 -15.97 -4.43
C CYS A 577 -31.07 -15.41 -4.03
N ARG A 578 -31.21 -14.89 -2.79
CA ARG A 578 -32.42 -14.23 -2.32
C ARG A 578 -32.77 -13.00 -3.16
N LYS A 579 -31.80 -12.11 -3.41
CA LYS A 579 -31.98 -10.90 -4.23
C LYS A 579 -32.34 -11.23 -5.68
N TRP A 580 -31.74 -12.28 -6.23
CA TRP A 580 -31.97 -12.70 -7.62
C TRP A 580 -33.20 -13.60 -7.81
N GLY A 581 -33.84 -14.05 -6.72
CA GLY A 581 -34.99 -14.94 -6.76
C GLY A 581 -34.66 -16.39 -7.11
N VAL A 582 -33.41 -16.82 -6.91
CA VAL A 582 -32.93 -18.18 -7.20
C VAL A 582 -33.26 -19.11 -6.03
N ARG A 583 -34.05 -20.15 -6.29
CA ARG A 583 -34.49 -21.14 -5.29
C ARG A 583 -33.51 -22.30 -5.19
N ALA A 584 -33.48 -22.99 -4.05
CA ALA A 584 -32.56 -24.12 -3.78
C ALA A 584 -32.65 -25.30 -4.79
N ASN A 585 -33.77 -25.46 -5.49
CA ASN A 585 -33.94 -26.49 -6.51
C ASN A 585 -33.51 -26.04 -7.93
N GLN A 586 -33.08 -24.78 -8.07
CA GLN A 586 -32.56 -24.22 -9.32
C GLN A 586 -31.03 -24.28 -9.32
N ALA A 587 -30.43 -23.59 -10.30
CA ALA A 587 -29.00 -23.39 -10.39
C ALA A 587 -28.65 -21.90 -10.31
N VAL A 588 -27.46 -21.61 -9.79
CA VAL A 588 -26.85 -20.28 -9.76
C VAL A 588 -25.50 -20.34 -10.47
N ASP A 589 -25.17 -19.29 -11.23
CA ASP A 589 -23.85 -19.14 -11.83
C ASP A 589 -22.86 -18.62 -10.79
N VAL A 590 -21.71 -19.27 -10.69
CA VAL A 590 -20.58 -18.82 -9.86
C VAL A 590 -19.36 -18.67 -10.76
N ALA A 591 -18.80 -17.46 -10.81
CA ALA A 591 -17.56 -17.19 -11.52
C ALA A 591 -16.39 -17.11 -10.54
N ILE A 592 -15.39 -17.98 -10.73
CA ILE A 592 -14.11 -17.87 -10.03
C ILE A 592 -13.14 -17.11 -10.94
N TYR A 593 -12.81 -15.89 -10.53
CA TYR A 593 -11.85 -15.04 -11.22
C TYR A 593 -10.45 -15.21 -10.59
N ALA A 594 -9.42 -15.43 -11.42
CA ALA A 594 -8.03 -15.44 -10.98
C ALA A 594 -7.23 -14.40 -11.76
N HIS A 595 -6.69 -13.40 -11.05
CA HIS A 595 -5.87 -12.37 -11.68
C HIS A 595 -4.51 -12.92 -12.13
N GLY A 596 -3.80 -12.14 -12.95
CA GLY A 596 -2.41 -12.42 -13.27
C GLY A 596 -1.54 -12.35 -12.01
N GLY A 597 -0.77 -13.40 -11.71
CA GLY A 597 0.03 -13.52 -10.48
C GLY A 597 1.06 -12.41 -10.24
N LEU A 598 1.28 -11.49 -11.20
CA LEU A 598 2.32 -10.45 -11.12
C LEU A 598 1.84 -9.14 -10.50
N ASN A 599 0.58 -9.10 -10.06
CA ASN A 599 -0.04 -7.93 -9.48
C ASN A 599 0.25 -7.89 -7.97
N ASN A 600 0.56 -6.70 -7.45
CA ASN A 600 0.54 -6.49 -6.00
C ASN A 600 -0.91 -6.45 -5.51
N GLU A 601 -1.09 -6.47 -4.19
CA GLU A 601 -2.40 -6.45 -3.55
C GLU A 601 -3.30 -5.29 -4.06
N ASP A 602 -2.73 -4.10 -4.27
CA ASP A 602 -3.47 -2.96 -4.83
C ASP A 602 -3.98 -3.22 -6.26
N ALA A 603 -3.15 -3.76 -7.16
CA ALA A 603 -3.56 -4.06 -8.52
C ALA A 603 -4.59 -5.22 -8.57
N ALA A 604 -4.48 -6.19 -7.66
CA ALA A 604 -5.48 -7.25 -7.51
C ALA A 604 -6.81 -6.68 -6.96
N ALA A 605 -6.76 -5.71 -6.05
CA ALA A 605 -7.93 -5.01 -5.54
C ALA A 605 -8.64 -4.19 -6.64
N GLU A 606 -7.89 -3.50 -7.50
CA GLU A 606 -8.47 -2.78 -8.64
C GLU A 606 -9.13 -3.73 -9.65
N ALA A 607 -8.52 -4.87 -9.95
CA ALA A 607 -9.16 -5.91 -10.75
C ALA A 607 -10.45 -6.46 -10.09
N ALA A 608 -10.46 -6.64 -8.77
CA ALA A 608 -11.67 -7.03 -8.05
C ALA A 608 -12.77 -5.95 -8.14
N ARG A 609 -12.40 -4.66 -7.99
CA ARG A 609 -13.32 -3.51 -8.17
C ARG A 609 -13.92 -3.45 -9.57
N LEU A 610 -13.18 -3.93 -10.57
CA LEU A 610 -13.65 -3.98 -11.95
C LEU A 610 -14.61 -5.15 -12.21
N TRP A 611 -14.26 -6.35 -11.75
CA TRP A 611 -14.93 -7.59 -12.15
C TRP A 611 -16.08 -8.01 -11.23
N VAL A 612 -15.92 -7.87 -9.91
CA VAL A 612 -16.94 -8.28 -8.92
C VAL A 612 -18.31 -7.64 -9.21
N PRO A 613 -18.44 -6.31 -9.35
CA PRO A 613 -19.74 -5.71 -9.63
C PRO A 613 -20.31 -6.15 -10.99
N LYS A 614 -19.48 -6.31 -12.03
CA LYS A 614 -19.95 -6.73 -13.36
C LYS A 614 -20.51 -8.16 -13.37
N PHE A 615 -19.87 -9.10 -12.67
CA PHE A 615 -20.44 -10.43 -12.49
C PHE A 615 -21.77 -10.35 -11.76
N TYR A 616 -21.83 -9.56 -10.69
CA TYR A 616 -23.04 -9.44 -9.88
C TYR A 616 -24.21 -8.83 -10.65
N ASP A 617 -23.97 -7.85 -11.53
CA ASP A 617 -24.96 -7.25 -12.44
C ASP A 617 -25.61 -8.28 -13.36
N GLU A 618 -24.81 -9.23 -13.85
CA GLU A 618 -25.26 -10.34 -14.68
C GLU A 618 -25.82 -11.52 -13.87
N LYS A 619 -26.03 -11.35 -12.56
CA LYS A 619 -26.49 -12.39 -11.61
C LYS A 619 -25.57 -13.61 -11.53
N ILE A 620 -24.28 -13.38 -11.73
CA ILE A 620 -23.22 -14.36 -11.57
C ILE A 620 -22.53 -14.06 -10.23
N PHE A 621 -22.49 -15.03 -9.32
CA PHE A 621 -21.85 -14.84 -8.02
C PHE A 621 -20.32 -14.83 -8.18
N PRO A 622 -19.64 -13.73 -7.82
CA PRO A 622 -18.20 -13.63 -8.00
C PRO A 622 -17.45 -14.24 -6.82
N VAL A 623 -16.39 -14.99 -7.13
CA VAL A 623 -15.34 -15.37 -6.18
C VAL A 623 -14.02 -14.95 -6.79
N PHE A 624 -13.36 -13.98 -6.17
CA PHE A 624 -12.10 -13.44 -6.66
C PHE A 624 -10.93 -14.07 -5.91
N LEU A 625 -10.04 -14.73 -6.62
CA LEU A 625 -8.84 -15.31 -6.05
C LEU A 625 -7.73 -14.28 -6.08
N MET A 626 -7.34 -13.80 -4.89
CA MET A 626 -6.13 -13.03 -4.71
C MET A 626 -5.02 -14.01 -4.29
N TRP A 627 -3.94 -14.05 -5.06
CA TRP A 627 -2.86 -14.98 -4.80
C TRP A 627 -1.52 -14.32 -5.03
N GLU A 628 -0.65 -14.44 -4.03
CA GLU A 628 0.64 -13.75 -4.02
C GLU A 628 1.62 -14.39 -5.01
N THR A 629 2.18 -13.57 -5.91
CA THR A 629 3.58 -13.71 -6.34
C THR A 629 4.20 -12.32 -6.64
N GLY A 630 4.82 -11.69 -5.64
CA GLY A 630 5.58 -10.42 -5.79
C GLY A 630 6.86 -10.51 -6.62
N ALA A 631 6.98 -11.51 -7.49
CA ALA A 631 8.26 -12.03 -7.92
C ALA A 631 8.76 -11.44 -9.25
N ILE A 632 7.88 -11.24 -10.24
CA ILE A 632 8.32 -10.78 -11.56
C ILE A 632 8.39 -9.26 -11.68
N LYS A 633 7.60 -8.49 -10.92
CA LYS A 633 7.79 -7.03 -10.86
C LYS A 633 9.21 -6.71 -10.36
N THR A 634 9.71 -7.49 -9.40
CA THR A 634 11.10 -7.45 -8.91
C THR A 634 12.10 -7.82 -10.00
N VAL A 635 11.82 -8.80 -10.87
CA VAL A 635 12.68 -9.17 -12.00
C VAL A 635 12.67 -8.12 -13.12
N THR A 636 11.50 -7.57 -13.46
CA THR A 636 11.38 -6.46 -14.43
C THR A 636 12.14 -5.25 -13.91
N ASN A 637 12.00 -4.91 -12.63
CA ASN A 637 12.75 -3.83 -11.98
C ASN A 637 14.28 -4.12 -11.96
N ILE A 638 14.71 -5.36 -11.68
CA ILE A 638 16.14 -5.74 -11.70
C ILE A 638 16.72 -5.71 -13.13
N ILE A 639 15.92 -6.04 -14.14
CA ILE A 639 16.28 -5.98 -15.57
C ILE A 639 16.34 -4.52 -16.03
N GLU A 640 15.41 -3.66 -15.60
CA GLU A 640 15.46 -2.20 -15.79
C GLU A 640 16.73 -1.61 -15.17
N ASP A 641 17.07 -2.00 -13.94
CA ASP A 641 18.20 -1.46 -13.19
C ASP A 641 19.59 -1.87 -13.76
N LYS A 642 19.71 -3.03 -14.40
CA LYS A 642 21.01 -3.56 -14.89
C LYS A 642 21.29 -3.30 -16.36
N ILE A 643 20.31 -2.85 -17.14
CA ILE A 643 20.36 -2.94 -18.60
C ILE A 643 20.05 -1.60 -19.29
N ALA A 644 20.26 -0.44 -18.67
CA ALA A 644 20.18 0.85 -19.40
C ALA A 644 21.52 1.20 -20.10
N PRO A 645 21.63 1.27 -21.44
CA PRO A 645 22.85 1.75 -22.09
C PRO A 645 22.72 3.17 -22.63
N GLU A 646 23.86 3.84 -22.52
CA GLU A 646 24.34 4.97 -23.31
C GLU A 646 24.18 4.73 -24.82
N GLU A 647 23.82 5.79 -25.56
CA GLU A 647 24.19 5.91 -26.97
C GLU A 647 24.87 7.27 -27.23
N ALA A 648 26.04 7.21 -27.85
CA ALA A 648 26.55 8.21 -28.77
C ALA A 648 26.54 7.64 -30.19
N ARG A 649 26.10 8.46 -31.16
CA ARG A 649 25.98 8.13 -32.59
C ARG A 649 27.19 8.61 -33.41
N ALA A 650 27.47 7.90 -34.48
CA ALA A 650 27.55 8.40 -35.87
C ALA A 650 27.36 7.21 -36.82
N ALA A 651 26.78 7.23 -38.03
CA ALA A 651 25.92 8.09 -38.85
C ALA A 651 25.65 7.24 -40.12
N GLY A 652 24.41 7.24 -40.65
CA GLY A 652 24.04 6.71 -41.97
C GLY A 652 23.59 5.23 -42.05
N GLY A 653 22.28 4.99 -42.34
CA GLY A 653 21.73 3.65 -42.65
C GLY A 653 20.61 3.15 -41.71
N TRP A 654 19.54 3.93 -41.53
CA TRP A 654 18.75 3.95 -40.29
C TRP A 654 17.52 3.02 -40.14
N GLN A 655 17.14 2.19 -41.11
CA GLN A 655 15.96 1.30 -40.96
C GLN A 655 16.33 -0.16 -40.65
N LYS A 656 17.17 -0.81 -41.48
CA LYS A 656 17.57 -2.22 -41.32
C LYS A 656 18.43 -2.50 -40.07
N VAL A 657 19.18 -1.50 -39.59
CA VAL A 657 20.03 -1.65 -38.40
C VAL A 657 19.22 -1.57 -37.10
N LYS A 658 18.13 -0.79 -37.08
CA LYS A 658 17.28 -0.64 -35.89
C LYS A 658 16.58 -1.94 -35.52
N ASP A 659 16.11 -2.70 -36.51
CA ASP A 659 15.41 -3.96 -36.29
C ASP A 659 16.37 -5.08 -35.85
N ASN A 660 17.57 -5.13 -36.43
CA ASN A 660 18.62 -6.07 -35.99
C ASN A 660 19.19 -5.74 -34.61
N TRP A 661 19.30 -4.46 -34.25
CA TRP A 661 19.81 -4.03 -32.94
C TRP A 661 18.81 -4.27 -31.83
N LYS A 662 17.50 -4.08 -32.08
CA LYS A 662 16.42 -4.47 -31.16
C LYS A 662 16.44 -5.98 -30.87
N GLU A 663 16.59 -6.82 -31.89
CA GLU A 663 16.60 -8.28 -31.71
C GLU A 663 17.87 -8.74 -30.96
N TRP A 664 19.03 -8.17 -31.28
CA TRP A 664 20.29 -8.42 -30.56
C TRP A 664 20.24 -7.97 -29.09
N TRP A 665 19.56 -6.85 -28.80
CA TRP A 665 19.36 -6.31 -27.47
C TRP A 665 18.41 -7.16 -26.62
N ASN A 666 17.28 -7.57 -27.20
CA ASN A 666 16.32 -8.47 -26.57
C ASN A 666 16.98 -9.81 -26.19
N GLN A 667 17.83 -10.37 -27.05
CA GLN A 667 18.58 -11.60 -26.76
C GLN A 667 19.55 -11.47 -25.56
N ARG A 668 20.08 -10.27 -25.28
CA ARG A 668 20.93 -10.00 -24.11
C ARG A 668 20.12 -9.85 -22.82
N VAL A 669 19.01 -9.11 -22.88
CA VAL A 669 18.03 -9.02 -21.78
C VAL A 669 17.52 -10.41 -21.40
N GLU A 670 17.18 -11.23 -22.39
CA GLU A 670 16.70 -12.59 -22.19
C GLU A 670 17.73 -13.49 -21.49
N GLY A 671 19.02 -13.28 -21.73
CA GLY A 671 20.13 -13.98 -21.07
C GLY A 671 20.34 -13.59 -19.61
N ILE A 672 20.09 -12.32 -19.24
CA ILE A 672 20.21 -11.79 -17.87
C ILE A 672 18.96 -12.12 -17.04
N ALA A 673 17.78 -12.10 -17.66
CA ALA A 673 16.49 -12.40 -17.04
C ALA A 673 16.37 -13.86 -16.60
N ARG A 674 17.00 -14.78 -17.33
CA ARG A 674 16.88 -16.23 -17.15
C ARG A 674 17.28 -16.77 -15.77
N PRO A 675 18.46 -16.44 -15.18
CA PRO A 675 18.82 -16.92 -13.85
C PRO A 675 18.01 -16.29 -12.71
N LEU A 676 17.36 -15.15 -12.95
CA LEU A 676 16.62 -14.39 -11.93
C LEU A 676 15.12 -14.72 -11.92
N GLY A 677 14.49 -14.82 -13.09
CA GLY A 677 13.05 -15.03 -13.21
C GLY A 677 12.60 -16.48 -13.24
N ARG A 678 13.45 -17.43 -13.66
CA ARG A 678 13.06 -18.85 -13.73
C ARG A 678 12.71 -19.49 -12.37
N PRO A 679 13.49 -19.30 -11.27
CA PRO A 679 13.11 -19.86 -9.97
C PRO A 679 11.76 -19.33 -9.47
N LEU A 680 11.58 -18.02 -9.58
CA LEU A 680 10.37 -17.31 -9.18
C LEU A 680 9.14 -17.73 -10.01
N TRP A 681 9.31 -17.86 -11.32
CA TRP A 681 8.26 -18.35 -12.22
C TRP A 681 7.88 -19.81 -11.93
N ASN A 682 8.87 -20.65 -11.59
CA ASN A 682 8.60 -22.03 -11.20
C ASN A 682 7.85 -22.12 -9.87
N GLU A 683 8.22 -21.32 -8.87
CA GLU A 683 7.48 -21.20 -7.60
C GLU A 683 6.02 -20.78 -7.86
N MET A 684 5.80 -19.79 -8.72
CA MET A 684 4.45 -19.36 -9.12
C MET A 684 3.64 -20.50 -9.74
N LYS A 685 4.22 -21.28 -10.66
CA LYS A 685 3.55 -22.45 -11.28
C LYS A 685 3.24 -23.53 -10.25
N GLU A 686 4.16 -23.79 -9.33
CA GLU A 686 3.95 -24.73 -8.23
C GLU A 686 2.82 -24.25 -7.30
N ASN A 687 2.78 -22.96 -6.97
CA ASN A 687 1.71 -22.36 -6.18
C ASN A 687 0.36 -22.49 -6.88
N ALA A 688 0.28 -22.20 -8.19
CA ALA A 688 -0.95 -22.37 -8.98
C ALA A 688 -1.47 -23.82 -8.94
N ALA A 689 -0.58 -24.81 -9.05
CA ALA A 689 -0.93 -26.22 -8.91
C ALA A 689 -1.40 -26.55 -7.48
N LYS A 690 -0.67 -26.09 -6.47
CA LYS A 690 -0.98 -26.34 -5.05
C LYS A 690 -2.27 -25.67 -4.60
N ILE A 691 -2.62 -24.48 -5.11
CA ILE A 691 -3.92 -23.84 -4.86
C ILE A 691 -5.09 -24.77 -5.26
N SER A 692 -4.90 -25.59 -6.28
CA SER A 692 -5.95 -26.50 -6.76
C SER A 692 -5.95 -27.87 -6.07
N ALA A 693 -4.81 -28.30 -5.52
CA ALA A 693 -4.61 -29.66 -5.01
C ALA A 693 -4.48 -29.76 -3.48
N ASN A 694 -4.02 -28.71 -2.81
CA ASN A 694 -3.81 -28.69 -1.36
C ASN A 694 -5.18 -28.63 -0.63
N PRO A 695 -5.50 -29.59 0.27
CA PRO A 695 -6.72 -29.52 1.09
C PRO A 695 -6.82 -28.24 1.94
N GLY A 696 -5.67 -27.69 2.33
CA GLY A 696 -5.57 -26.44 3.07
C GLY A 696 -5.73 -25.19 2.23
N SER A 697 -6.02 -25.30 0.92
CA SER A 697 -6.19 -24.14 0.06
C SER A 697 -7.58 -23.54 0.15
N GLY A 698 -7.68 -22.21 0.03
CA GLY A 698 -8.97 -21.53 0.13
C GLY A 698 -9.99 -21.97 -0.90
N VAL A 699 -9.56 -22.24 -2.14
CA VAL A 699 -10.47 -22.73 -3.20
C VAL A 699 -10.91 -24.16 -2.93
N ARG A 700 -10.03 -25.00 -2.39
CA ARG A 700 -10.39 -26.38 -2.05
C ARG A 700 -11.36 -26.42 -0.87
N MET A 701 -11.09 -25.61 0.15
CA MET A 701 -11.99 -25.39 1.28
C MET A 701 -13.36 -24.92 0.81
N LEU A 702 -13.44 -23.97 -0.13
CA LEU A 702 -14.71 -23.49 -0.71
C LEU A 702 -15.52 -24.65 -1.31
N PHE A 703 -14.88 -25.49 -2.13
CA PHE A 703 -15.54 -26.62 -2.76
C PHE A 703 -15.98 -27.69 -1.77
N ASP A 704 -15.14 -28.02 -0.80
CA ASP A 704 -15.46 -29.02 0.22
C ASP A 704 -16.56 -28.52 1.17
N LEU A 705 -16.53 -27.25 1.57
CA LEU A 705 -17.60 -26.62 2.35
C LEU A 705 -18.93 -26.57 1.60
N TYR A 706 -18.94 -26.19 0.33
CA TYR A 706 -20.16 -26.19 -0.47
C TYR A 706 -20.78 -27.59 -0.56
N LYS A 707 -19.97 -28.64 -0.77
CA LYS A 707 -20.47 -30.02 -0.79
C LYS A 707 -21.00 -30.47 0.55
N ALA A 708 -20.30 -30.15 1.63
CA ALA A 708 -20.66 -30.57 2.98
C ALA A 708 -21.89 -29.83 3.51
N LYS A 709 -21.99 -28.52 3.24
CA LYS A 709 -22.92 -27.61 3.91
C LYS A 709 -23.89 -26.89 2.98
N GLY A 710 -23.72 -26.95 1.66
CA GLY A 710 -24.56 -26.20 0.72
C GLY A 710 -26.05 -26.52 0.84
N LYS A 711 -26.41 -27.79 1.05
CA LYS A 711 -27.80 -28.21 1.31
C LYS A 711 -28.34 -27.66 2.64
N GLU A 712 -27.53 -27.72 3.70
CA GLU A 712 -27.87 -27.17 5.03
C GLU A 712 -28.13 -25.66 4.94
N TYR A 713 -27.34 -24.95 4.12
CA TYR A 713 -27.49 -23.51 3.91
C TYR A 713 -28.66 -23.15 2.99
N GLY A 714 -29.24 -24.13 2.28
CA GLY A 714 -30.31 -23.93 1.32
C GLY A 714 -29.83 -23.36 -0.02
N LEU A 715 -28.59 -23.66 -0.42
CA LEU A 715 -27.98 -23.16 -1.65
C LEU A 715 -28.44 -23.96 -2.88
N PRO A 716 -28.66 -23.28 -4.03
CA PRO A 716 -28.93 -23.94 -5.31
C PRO A 716 -27.70 -24.69 -5.83
N LYS A 717 -27.89 -25.48 -6.90
CA LYS A 717 -26.76 -26.10 -7.61
C LYS A 717 -25.87 -25.03 -8.25
N ILE A 718 -24.56 -25.21 -8.20
CA ILE A 718 -23.61 -24.29 -8.84
C ILE A 718 -23.34 -24.71 -10.29
N ARG A 719 -23.53 -23.77 -11.22
CA ARG A 719 -22.90 -23.76 -12.55
C ARG A 719 -21.60 -22.96 -12.44
N LEU A 720 -20.48 -23.63 -12.66
CA LEU A 720 -19.16 -23.05 -12.43
C LEU A 720 -18.59 -22.45 -13.72
N HIS A 721 -18.04 -21.25 -13.59
CA HIS A 721 -17.36 -20.53 -14.65
C HIS A 721 -15.98 -20.09 -14.16
N LEU A 722 -14.95 -20.28 -14.96
CA LEU A 722 -13.58 -19.86 -14.62
C LEU A 722 -13.15 -18.73 -15.54
N VAL A 723 -12.61 -17.66 -14.96
CA VAL A 723 -12.07 -16.51 -15.70
C VAL A 723 -10.66 -16.24 -15.21
N GLY A 724 -9.68 -16.29 -16.11
CA GLY A 724 -8.27 -16.12 -15.75
C GLY A 724 -7.56 -15.14 -16.66
N HIS A 725 -6.84 -14.19 -16.08
CA HIS A 725 -5.90 -13.34 -16.82
C HIS A 725 -4.46 -13.81 -16.59
N SER A 726 -3.63 -13.81 -17.64
CA SER A 726 -2.19 -14.08 -17.51
C SER A 726 -1.91 -15.41 -16.80
N ALA A 727 -1.16 -15.40 -15.68
CA ALA A 727 -0.88 -16.59 -14.87
C ALA A 727 -2.13 -17.19 -14.20
N GLY A 728 -3.25 -16.46 -14.10
CA GLY A 728 -4.55 -17.03 -13.74
C GLY A 728 -4.99 -18.15 -14.68
N GLY A 729 -4.51 -18.16 -15.93
CA GLY A 729 -4.72 -19.28 -16.85
C GLY A 729 -3.97 -20.56 -16.46
N ILE A 730 -2.83 -20.45 -15.78
CA ILE A 730 -2.10 -21.60 -15.21
C ILE A 730 -2.91 -22.18 -14.05
N LEU A 731 -3.34 -21.31 -13.12
CA LEU A 731 -4.17 -21.70 -11.98
C LEU A 731 -5.44 -22.41 -12.44
N HIS A 732 -6.19 -21.81 -13.37
CA HIS A 732 -7.43 -22.41 -13.87
C HIS A 732 -7.25 -23.69 -14.67
N SER A 733 -6.06 -23.93 -15.24
CA SER A 733 -5.76 -25.21 -15.90
C SER A 733 -5.76 -26.37 -14.90
N TYR A 734 -5.22 -26.14 -13.70
CA TYR A 734 -5.30 -27.11 -12.59
C TYR A 734 -6.67 -27.10 -11.91
N LEU A 735 -7.20 -25.92 -11.60
CA LEU A 735 -8.45 -25.79 -10.85
C LEU A 735 -9.65 -26.35 -11.63
N GLY A 736 -9.77 -26.08 -12.93
CA GLY A 736 -10.85 -26.62 -13.75
C GLY A 736 -10.82 -28.14 -13.83
N THR A 737 -9.62 -28.72 -13.95
CA THR A 737 -9.44 -30.18 -13.90
C THR A 737 -9.87 -30.75 -12.53
N ALA A 738 -9.46 -30.11 -11.44
CA ALA A 738 -9.81 -30.51 -10.08
C ALA A 738 -11.32 -30.36 -9.81
N ALA A 739 -11.95 -29.29 -10.29
CA ALA A 739 -13.39 -29.04 -10.16
C ALA A 739 -14.21 -30.11 -10.88
N ILE A 740 -13.85 -30.44 -12.12
CA ILE A 740 -14.49 -31.53 -12.89
C ILE A 740 -14.32 -32.87 -12.18
N ALA A 741 -13.11 -33.19 -11.72
CA ALA A 741 -12.84 -34.42 -10.99
C ALA A 741 -13.61 -34.49 -9.66
N ALA A 742 -13.87 -33.34 -9.05
CA ALA A 742 -14.71 -33.19 -7.88
C ALA A 742 -16.23 -33.22 -8.21
N GLY A 743 -16.64 -33.32 -9.48
CA GLY A 743 -18.04 -33.40 -9.87
C GLY A 743 -18.79 -32.07 -9.90
N PHE A 744 -18.09 -30.94 -9.99
CA PHE A 744 -18.72 -29.64 -10.25
C PHE A 744 -19.09 -29.51 -11.74
N ASP A 745 -20.21 -28.84 -12.01
CA ASP A 745 -20.69 -28.53 -13.37
C ASP A 745 -19.90 -27.34 -13.95
N LEU A 746 -18.70 -27.60 -14.47
CA LEU A 746 -17.89 -26.59 -15.15
C LEU A 746 -18.47 -26.31 -16.54
N ARG A 747 -18.99 -25.10 -16.73
CA ARG A 747 -19.74 -24.71 -17.94
C ARG A 747 -18.91 -23.91 -18.93
N SER A 748 -18.07 -23.01 -18.43
CA SER A 748 -17.17 -22.25 -19.29
C SER A 748 -15.84 -21.92 -18.64
N VAL A 749 -14.80 -21.80 -19.46
CA VAL A 749 -13.50 -21.25 -19.09
C VAL A 749 -13.15 -20.14 -20.07
N SER A 750 -12.85 -18.95 -19.55
CA SER A 750 -12.38 -17.80 -20.32
C SER A 750 -10.97 -17.42 -19.86
N LEU A 751 -10.00 -17.52 -20.77
CA LEU A 751 -8.60 -17.21 -20.50
C LEU A 751 -8.16 -15.99 -21.32
N LEU A 752 -7.77 -14.92 -20.64
CA LEU A 752 -7.31 -13.67 -21.24
C LEU A 752 -5.79 -13.59 -21.14
N ALA A 753 -5.10 -13.50 -22.28
CA ALA A 753 -3.65 -13.53 -22.37
C ALA A 753 -2.96 -14.66 -21.55
N PRO A 754 -3.42 -15.93 -21.63
CA PRO A 754 -2.98 -16.95 -20.68
C PRO A 754 -1.49 -17.29 -20.81
N ALA A 755 -0.79 -17.23 -19.68
CA ALA A 755 0.63 -17.57 -19.61
C ALA A 755 0.91 -19.09 -19.47
N VAL A 756 -0.12 -19.93 -19.62
CA VAL A 756 0.01 -21.38 -19.50
C VAL A 756 0.69 -21.98 -20.74
N ARG A 757 1.57 -22.94 -20.51
CA ARG A 757 2.18 -23.72 -21.60
C ARG A 757 1.13 -24.58 -22.30
N ILE A 758 1.25 -24.71 -23.61
CA ILE A 758 0.30 -25.48 -24.42
C ILE A 758 0.26 -26.96 -24.03
N ASP A 759 1.42 -27.55 -23.74
CA ASP A 759 1.51 -28.96 -23.32
C ASP A 759 0.93 -29.20 -21.92
N GLU A 760 1.13 -28.25 -21.00
CA GLU A 760 0.51 -28.28 -19.67
C GLU A 760 -1.01 -28.16 -19.77
N PHE A 761 -1.50 -27.22 -20.58
CA PHE A 761 -2.92 -27.04 -20.83
C PHE A 761 -3.54 -28.29 -21.45
N ASP A 762 -2.93 -28.88 -22.48
CA ASP A 762 -3.39 -30.13 -23.09
C ASP A 762 -3.46 -31.28 -22.08
N ARG A 763 -2.42 -31.42 -21.26
CA ARG A 763 -2.34 -32.47 -20.23
C ARG A 763 -3.42 -32.33 -19.16
N THR A 764 -3.77 -31.09 -18.82
CA THR A 764 -4.71 -30.76 -17.74
C THR A 764 -6.10 -30.44 -18.31
N LEU A 765 -6.42 -29.16 -18.41
CA LEU A 765 -7.76 -28.67 -18.70
C LEU A 765 -8.23 -28.98 -20.11
N GLY A 766 -7.34 -28.98 -21.11
CA GLY A 766 -7.66 -29.25 -22.52
C GLY A 766 -8.37 -30.59 -22.73
N LYS A 767 -7.92 -31.66 -22.05
CA LYS A 767 -8.59 -32.96 -22.08
C LYS A 767 -9.86 -33.00 -21.23
N ALA A 768 -9.89 -32.27 -20.13
CA ALA A 768 -11.04 -32.22 -19.22
C ALA A 768 -12.25 -31.50 -19.85
N VAL A 769 -12.02 -30.40 -20.57
CA VAL A 769 -13.09 -29.63 -21.23
C VAL A 769 -13.75 -30.40 -22.36
N LEU A 770 -12.97 -31.20 -23.12
CA LEU A 770 -13.50 -32.06 -24.19
C LEU A 770 -14.48 -33.10 -23.66
N LYS A 771 -14.18 -33.69 -22.49
CA LYS A 771 -15.04 -34.73 -21.87
C LYS A 771 -16.36 -34.17 -21.36
N THR A 772 -16.37 -32.91 -20.95
CA THR A 772 -17.51 -32.25 -20.29
C THR A 772 -18.30 -31.35 -21.23
N GLY A 773 -17.79 -31.07 -22.43
CA GLY A 773 -18.37 -30.07 -23.33
C GLY A 773 -18.26 -28.64 -22.78
N THR A 774 -17.30 -28.39 -21.88
CA THR A 774 -17.06 -27.06 -21.31
C THR A 774 -16.70 -26.08 -22.43
N LYS A 775 -17.37 -24.93 -22.48
CA LYS A 775 -17.08 -23.89 -23.47
C LYS A 775 -15.76 -23.20 -23.16
N LEU A 776 -14.88 -23.07 -24.16
CA LEU A 776 -13.55 -22.49 -23.97
C LEU A 776 -13.38 -21.22 -24.81
N LEU A 777 -13.00 -20.13 -24.16
CA LEU A 777 -12.56 -18.87 -24.76
C LEU A 777 -11.10 -18.62 -24.42
N VAL A 778 -10.28 -18.34 -25.43
CA VAL A 778 -8.92 -17.83 -25.27
C VAL A 778 -8.79 -16.51 -26.04
N ALA A 779 -8.52 -15.43 -25.32
CA ALA A 779 -8.15 -14.16 -25.93
C ALA A 779 -6.63 -13.98 -25.85
N HIS A 780 -6.02 -13.47 -26.91
CA HIS A 780 -4.59 -13.17 -27.00
C HIS A 780 -4.34 -11.85 -27.72
N LEU A 781 -3.16 -11.27 -27.55
CA LEU A 781 -2.73 -10.19 -28.45
C LEU A 781 -2.26 -10.78 -29.80
N THR A 782 -2.34 -9.97 -30.85
CA THR A 782 -1.68 -10.27 -32.13
C THR A 782 -0.16 -10.30 -31.95
N ASP A 783 0.56 -11.10 -32.74
CA ASP A 783 2.03 -11.19 -32.68
C ASP A 783 2.69 -9.80 -32.86
N ALA A 784 2.09 -8.97 -33.72
CA ALA A 784 2.52 -7.59 -33.93
C ALA A 784 2.35 -6.71 -32.68
N ALA A 785 1.23 -6.85 -31.96
CA ALA A 785 0.98 -6.12 -30.71
C ALA A 785 1.87 -6.65 -29.57
N GLU A 786 2.02 -7.97 -29.43
CA GLU A 786 2.92 -8.58 -28.45
C GLU A 786 4.37 -8.08 -28.62
N ARG A 787 4.85 -7.96 -29.87
CA ARG A 787 6.19 -7.45 -30.16
C ARG A 787 6.33 -5.94 -29.98
N ALA A 788 5.23 -5.21 -29.94
CA ALA A 788 5.20 -3.76 -29.76
C ALA A 788 4.85 -3.36 -28.32
N ASP A 789 4.48 -4.32 -27.47
CA ASP A 789 3.99 -4.09 -26.12
C ASP A 789 5.12 -3.55 -25.22
N PRO A 790 4.98 -2.32 -24.66
CA PRO A 790 5.97 -1.72 -23.78
C PRO A 790 5.86 -2.18 -22.31
N THR A 791 4.99 -3.13 -21.97
CA THR A 791 4.69 -3.52 -20.58
C THR A 791 5.92 -4.00 -19.80
N CYS A 792 6.96 -4.49 -20.48
CA CYS A 792 8.18 -5.00 -19.85
C CYS A 792 9.43 -4.17 -20.17
N LYS A 793 9.35 -2.84 -20.24
CA LYS A 793 10.58 -2.02 -20.43
C LYS A 793 11.70 -2.47 -19.46
N PRO A 794 12.98 -2.51 -19.90
CA PRO A 794 13.50 -2.13 -21.21
C PRO A 794 13.36 -3.25 -22.29
N TYR A 795 12.74 -4.38 -21.96
CA TYR A 795 12.42 -5.44 -22.91
C TYR A 795 11.37 -4.92 -23.90
N GLY A 796 11.69 -4.98 -25.19
CA GLY A 796 10.88 -4.36 -26.24
C GLY A 796 9.66 -5.15 -26.69
N HIS A 797 9.25 -6.17 -25.93
CA HIS A 797 8.11 -7.04 -26.22
C HIS A 797 7.30 -7.28 -24.94
N SER A 798 6.18 -7.98 -25.09
CA SER A 798 5.30 -8.29 -23.99
C SER A 798 5.91 -9.20 -22.92
N LEU A 799 5.20 -9.26 -21.80
CA LEU A 799 5.48 -10.17 -20.71
C LEU A 799 5.45 -11.64 -21.13
N LEU A 800 4.50 -12.05 -21.99
CA LEU A 800 4.43 -13.45 -22.43
C LEU A 800 5.63 -13.84 -23.29
N TYR A 801 6.15 -12.91 -24.09
CA TYR A 801 7.42 -13.12 -24.80
C TYR A 801 8.58 -13.35 -23.84
N LEU A 802 8.68 -12.54 -22.78
CA LEU A 802 9.72 -12.69 -21.77
C LEU A 802 9.60 -14.05 -21.05
N VAL A 803 8.38 -14.43 -20.67
CA VAL A 803 8.10 -15.73 -20.03
C VAL A 803 8.51 -16.89 -20.96
N SER A 804 8.03 -16.87 -22.20
CA SER A 804 8.29 -17.92 -23.21
C SER A 804 9.79 -18.09 -23.48
N ARG A 805 10.56 -16.99 -23.54
CA ARG A 805 11.97 -17.01 -23.94
C ARG A 805 12.95 -17.16 -22.79
N SER A 806 12.62 -16.66 -21.60
CA SER A 806 13.57 -16.54 -20.48
C SER A 806 13.18 -17.28 -19.22
N PHE A 807 11.89 -17.40 -18.89
CA PHE A 807 11.48 -17.98 -17.60
C PHE A 807 11.15 -19.47 -17.67
N GLU A 808 10.83 -19.98 -18.86
CA GLU A 808 10.58 -21.41 -19.07
C GLU A 808 11.87 -22.23 -19.33
N ASP A 809 11.75 -23.55 -19.20
CA ASP A 809 12.88 -24.48 -19.24
C ASP A 809 13.58 -24.54 -20.61
N LYS A 810 12.79 -24.44 -21.68
CA LYS A 810 13.25 -24.45 -23.07
C LYS A 810 13.35 -23.02 -23.60
N LYS A 811 14.39 -22.77 -24.39
CA LYS A 811 14.52 -21.51 -25.15
C LYS A 811 13.37 -21.46 -26.16
N GLU A 812 12.43 -20.53 -25.97
CA GLU A 812 11.16 -20.41 -26.70
C GLU A 812 10.15 -21.55 -26.40
N THR A 813 9.50 -21.45 -25.26
CA THR A 813 8.45 -22.40 -24.85
C THR A 813 7.08 -21.94 -25.35
N PRO A 814 6.29 -22.81 -26.03
CA PRO A 814 4.97 -22.44 -26.55
C PRO A 814 3.96 -22.12 -25.45
N LEU A 815 3.38 -20.92 -25.49
CA LEU A 815 2.37 -20.46 -24.54
C LEU A 815 1.00 -20.29 -25.21
N LEU A 816 -0.06 -20.65 -24.50
CA LEU A 816 -1.43 -20.58 -25.02
C LEU A 816 -1.86 -19.15 -25.38
N GLY A 817 -1.32 -18.14 -24.69
CA GLY A 817 -1.63 -16.73 -24.89
C GLY A 817 -0.85 -16.05 -26.02
N LEU A 818 0.09 -16.73 -26.69
CA LEU A 818 0.85 -16.14 -27.81
C LEU A 818 0.26 -16.59 -29.15
N GLU A 819 -0.09 -15.64 -30.03
CA GLU A 819 -0.69 -15.93 -31.35
C GLU A 819 0.13 -16.95 -32.16
N ARG A 820 1.46 -16.76 -32.22
CA ARG A 820 2.40 -17.64 -32.93
C ARG A 820 2.36 -19.11 -32.48
N ASP A 821 1.99 -19.35 -31.23
CA ASP A 821 1.96 -20.67 -30.61
C ASP A 821 0.53 -21.26 -30.61
N LEU A 822 -0.47 -20.39 -30.35
CA LEU A 822 -1.88 -20.76 -30.30
C LEU A 822 -2.41 -21.20 -31.65
N VAL A 823 -2.08 -20.50 -32.74
CA VAL A 823 -2.61 -20.79 -34.08
C VAL A 823 -2.23 -22.21 -34.54
N PRO A 824 -0.96 -22.65 -34.47
CA PRO A 824 -0.59 -24.03 -34.78
C PRO A 824 -1.24 -25.06 -33.83
N ALA A 825 -1.28 -24.79 -32.53
CA ALA A 825 -1.87 -25.71 -31.56
C ALA A 825 -3.38 -25.89 -31.79
N ARG A 826 -4.09 -24.82 -32.14
CA ARG A 826 -5.51 -24.86 -32.46
C ARG A 826 -5.81 -25.75 -33.67
N ALA A 827 -4.93 -25.77 -34.66
CA ALA A 827 -5.07 -26.58 -35.86
C ALA A 827 -4.78 -28.07 -35.62
N THR A 828 -3.99 -28.41 -34.60
CA THR A 828 -3.46 -29.76 -34.40
C THR A 828 -4.04 -30.47 -33.17
N MET A 829 -4.49 -29.73 -32.16
CA MET A 829 -4.96 -30.29 -30.90
C MET A 829 -6.49 -30.47 -30.88
N PRO A 830 -7.03 -31.55 -30.28
CA PRO A 830 -8.48 -31.81 -30.27
C PRO A 830 -9.33 -30.71 -29.61
N TRP A 831 -8.83 -30.08 -28.55
CA TRP A 831 -9.52 -28.96 -27.88
C TRP A 831 -9.52 -27.66 -28.70
N GLY A 832 -8.60 -27.52 -29.66
CA GLY A 832 -8.48 -26.35 -30.51
C GLY A 832 -9.71 -26.11 -31.39
N ALA A 833 -10.36 -27.20 -31.86
CA ALA A 833 -11.56 -27.13 -32.69
C ALA A 833 -12.81 -26.65 -31.94
N GLN A 834 -12.84 -26.80 -30.61
CA GLN A 834 -13.95 -26.42 -29.74
C GLN A 834 -13.72 -25.07 -29.03
N MET A 835 -12.55 -24.47 -29.24
CA MET A 835 -12.13 -23.22 -28.61
C MET A 835 -12.51 -22.01 -29.47
N MET A 836 -13.08 -21.00 -28.82
CA MET A 836 -13.19 -19.65 -29.35
C MET A 836 -11.87 -18.91 -29.09
N ALA A 837 -11.18 -18.52 -30.16
CA ALA A 837 -9.96 -17.72 -30.09
C ALA A 837 -10.22 -16.29 -30.57
N VAL A 838 -9.73 -15.29 -29.83
CA VAL A 838 -9.93 -13.86 -30.13
C VAL A 838 -8.60 -13.13 -30.07
N ALA A 839 -8.23 -12.46 -31.16
CA ALA A 839 -7.01 -11.66 -31.26
C ALA A 839 -7.28 -10.17 -30.94
N SER A 840 -6.29 -9.49 -30.36
CA SER A 840 -6.36 -8.06 -30.00
C SER A 840 -5.05 -7.30 -30.32
N PRO A 841 -5.08 -6.04 -30.79
CA PRO A 841 -6.26 -5.34 -31.31
C PRO A 841 -6.75 -6.05 -32.57
N GLY A 842 -8.02 -5.84 -32.95
CA GLY A 842 -8.65 -6.51 -34.09
C GLY A 842 -7.81 -6.45 -35.37
N SER A 843 -7.11 -7.53 -35.68
CA SER A 843 -6.63 -7.85 -37.03
C SER A 843 -7.71 -8.72 -37.66
N GLY A 844 -8.19 -8.37 -38.85
CA GLY A 844 -9.11 -9.27 -39.55
C GLY A 844 -8.52 -10.69 -39.63
N ILE A 845 -9.36 -11.73 -39.40
CA ILE A 845 -9.11 -13.21 -39.44
C ILE A 845 -8.87 -13.79 -38.02
N ALA A 846 -9.60 -14.78 -37.45
CA ALA A 846 -10.48 -15.84 -37.95
C ALA A 846 -11.57 -16.25 -36.90
N ARG A 847 -12.83 -15.87 -37.13
CA ARG A 847 -13.97 -16.73 -36.75
C ARG A 847 -13.97 -17.91 -37.74
N LEU A 848 -13.39 -19.06 -37.38
CA LEU A 848 -13.60 -20.32 -38.12
C LEU A 848 -14.90 -21.01 -37.64
N PRO A 849 -15.57 -21.83 -38.46
CA PRO A 849 -17.03 -21.89 -38.58
C PRO A 849 -17.80 -22.78 -37.59
N SER A 850 -17.21 -23.25 -36.49
CA SER A 850 -17.91 -24.17 -35.57
C SER A 850 -18.71 -23.50 -34.45
N ALA A 851 -18.68 -22.16 -34.34
CA ALA A 851 -19.43 -21.41 -33.32
C ALA A 851 -20.43 -20.42 -33.95
N THR A 852 -21.36 -20.92 -34.79
CA THR A 852 -22.48 -20.15 -35.34
C THR A 852 -23.61 -19.84 -34.33
N THR A 853 -23.37 -19.91 -33.02
CA THR A 853 -24.39 -19.60 -32.00
C THR A 853 -24.05 -18.38 -31.13
N LEU A 854 -22.90 -17.73 -31.36
CA LEU A 854 -22.63 -16.41 -30.83
C LEU A 854 -23.06 -15.35 -31.84
N ASP A 855 -24.33 -14.91 -31.73
CA ASP A 855 -24.88 -13.77 -32.48
C ASP A 855 -23.84 -12.66 -32.66
N GLY A 856 -23.65 -12.25 -33.92
CA GLY A 856 -22.71 -11.22 -34.34
C GLY A 856 -23.04 -9.81 -33.86
N SER A 857 -23.72 -9.65 -32.73
CA SER A 857 -24.14 -8.37 -32.15
C SER A 857 -23.07 -7.67 -31.32
N SER A 858 -21.89 -8.28 -31.10
CA SER A 858 -20.74 -7.54 -30.55
C SER A 858 -20.13 -6.68 -31.67
N SER A 859 -20.69 -5.49 -31.87
CA SER A 859 -20.23 -4.50 -32.85
C SER A 859 -18.87 -3.86 -32.51
N ARG A 860 -18.22 -4.26 -31.40
CA ARG A 860 -16.95 -3.70 -30.92
C ARG A 860 -15.87 -4.76 -31.03
N GLN A 861 -14.79 -4.40 -31.72
CA GLN A 861 -13.58 -5.23 -31.80
C GLN A 861 -12.78 -5.08 -30.50
N ALA A 862 -11.98 -6.08 -30.15
CA ALA A 862 -10.99 -5.92 -29.08
C ALA A 862 -9.94 -4.89 -29.53
N GLU A 863 -9.59 -3.97 -28.64
CA GLU A 863 -8.73 -2.81 -28.90
C GLU A 863 -7.46 -2.84 -28.05
N ALA A 864 -7.36 -3.73 -27.06
CA ALA A 864 -6.17 -3.87 -26.23
C ALA A 864 -4.92 -4.12 -27.08
N THR A 865 -3.90 -3.31 -26.85
CA THR A 865 -2.58 -3.39 -27.50
C THR A 865 -1.46 -3.81 -26.54
N THR A 866 -1.79 -3.97 -25.25
CA THR A 866 -0.84 -4.33 -24.19
C THR A 866 -1.37 -5.50 -23.38
N HIS A 867 -0.47 -6.28 -22.80
CA HIS A 867 -0.80 -7.49 -22.04
C HIS A 867 -1.75 -7.20 -20.86
N GLY A 868 -1.47 -6.11 -20.14
CA GLY A 868 -2.32 -5.65 -19.03
C GLY A 868 -3.68 -5.12 -19.51
N GLY A 869 -3.72 -4.43 -20.65
CA GLY A 869 -4.94 -3.80 -21.17
C GLY A 869 -6.02 -4.79 -21.63
N MET A 870 -5.67 -6.07 -21.80
CA MET A 870 -6.64 -7.10 -22.20
C MET A 870 -7.71 -7.39 -21.13
N ASP A 871 -7.38 -7.25 -19.85
CA ASP A 871 -8.34 -7.47 -18.77
C ASP A 871 -9.38 -6.33 -18.67
N ASP A 872 -8.97 -5.12 -19.06
CA ASP A 872 -9.80 -3.91 -19.07
C ASP A 872 -10.62 -3.75 -20.37
N ASP A 873 -10.35 -4.56 -21.39
CA ASP A 873 -10.99 -4.46 -22.70
C ASP A 873 -12.48 -4.79 -22.61
N LYS A 874 -13.32 -3.81 -22.93
CA LYS A 874 -14.78 -3.92 -22.83
C LYS A 874 -15.37 -4.95 -23.79
N ALA A 875 -14.75 -5.17 -24.96
CA ALA A 875 -15.21 -6.17 -25.92
C ALA A 875 -14.90 -7.59 -25.42
N LEU A 876 -13.70 -7.80 -24.87
CA LEU A 876 -13.31 -9.07 -24.26
C LEU A 876 -14.16 -9.40 -23.03
N GLN A 877 -14.39 -8.42 -22.14
CA GLN A 877 -15.28 -8.59 -20.98
C GLN A 877 -16.69 -9.01 -21.41
N ARG A 878 -17.26 -8.36 -22.43
CA ARG A 878 -18.58 -8.72 -22.96
C ARG A 878 -18.61 -10.15 -23.51
N LEU A 879 -17.55 -10.58 -24.21
CA LEU A 879 -17.44 -11.95 -24.71
C LEU A 879 -17.40 -12.99 -23.60
N VAL A 880 -16.77 -12.69 -22.46
CA VAL A 880 -16.81 -13.55 -21.27
C VAL A 880 -18.25 -13.73 -20.79
N PHE A 881 -19.01 -12.65 -20.65
CA PHE A 881 -20.41 -12.72 -20.22
C PHE A 881 -21.31 -13.43 -21.25
N ASP A 882 -21.13 -13.14 -22.54
CA ASP A 882 -21.86 -13.82 -23.63
C ASP A 882 -21.58 -15.33 -23.65
N LEU A 883 -20.34 -15.75 -23.33
CA LEU A 883 -19.97 -17.16 -23.22
C LEU A 883 -20.67 -17.82 -22.02
N ILE A 884 -20.65 -17.17 -20.85
CA ILE A 884 -21.29 -17.65 -19.63
C ILE A 884 -22.79 -17.80 -19.84
N SER A 885 -23.46 -16.78 -20.38
CA SER A 885 -24.90 -16.81 -20.63
C SER A 885 -25.33 -17.92 -21.58
N LYS A 886 -24.45 -18.38 -22.48
CA LYS A 886 -24.77 -19.42 -23.46
C LYS A 886 -24.42 -20.82 -22.98
N ALA A 887 -23.59 -20.97 -21.94
CA ALA A 887 -23.13 -22.26 -21.44
C ALA A 887 -24.19 -22.95 -20.56
#